data_AF-I9TCY2-F1
#
_entry.id   AF-I9TCY2-F1
#
_cell.length_a   1.000
_cell.length_b   1.000
_cell.length_c   1.000
_cell.angle_alpha   90.00
_cell.angle_beta   90.00
_cell.angle_gamma   90.00
#
_symmetry.space_group_name_H-M   'P 1'
#
loop_
_entity.id
_entity.type
_entity.pdbx_description
1 polymer ?
#
loop_
_entity_poly.entity_id
_entity_poly.type
_entity_poly.pdbx_seq_one_letter_code
_entity_poly.pdbx_strand_id
1 'polypeptide(L)'
;MKYLYIFILSCLTLNLYSQDSCKNYIHSYVMLDQAASKCIETIQYFDGLGRSFMTVQKGVTPSRKNLLTEQWRDETGRLVEDRLPIVTTSDRVYSYKEAMATYNDGVYYTEYAYDYSPLKRVISIMGPGENFSRDLSTGYSSNKATGILLCKLYKVTFTGELVLNGNYAEKELFVVREKDEDHNETYTFRDKQDRKVLVRQMLGDIPHDTYFVYDACDNLIFVLPPAYQDEPDLDLYAYQYKYDNWGHCIEKKIPGCQPIKYVYDQADNLIFSQDGVQREKLEWTFYLYDNFHRLTVKGICGNTNTSSVSERIVVCSLNKDDSGIIPDGLENTGYSSDFELVSPIIHQVNYYDDYSFLSLVGFQNRAKFPAQTVAANGFLTGSISSVLDTSAKLYTAAYYDIKGRPIRVTQDDHLGGYKITVTNYTFTGKPSQVVNAHYHTKETAKLEIYKYTYDHADRLVKTTHQLGPNAPIVVLSENTYDELGRLSTKTYHQNDSLKSTYTYNIRNWLTGITGSKFTQKLFYNEQDEDNTPCYNGNISQMNWSVTSEAGLIRNYNFQYDELNRLKRAIYGESNDDPNYCPDYGVDYVYDKMGNLTLVRRYGLLNKPDDFDMIDDLFIDYNGNQLKAIDDNSAGDPLYEGAFNFVDGSSKPQEYFYDANGSLVKDLNKGITSIRYNSLNLPSQVILHMSGYIDYQYSADGVKRRKESYTKLEQVVDPIPGFQISNNLASSLAMQRDVSNLVLDSRARYKGYTCTDYCGNFIYEDGELSRILTEDGYITLNGNVSTYHYYLRDHQGNNRVVADQYGTVEEVNHYYPYGGLFGEGVEKSKQPYKYGGKELDRMHGLDWYDFGARPYDGVVGGFLTIDPLCEKYYSISPYAYCANNPIRFIDPDGREPRIYVETQGFGHVFVTTGTGNNTTVYTYGRYGELGKNKSSARSTTPTGEGVLIKLTGDEAKSFIQDQITNKGAVAFEFTKGSDEAVSKHFDGKFDSSNKTPAKGDYVGKENAKVIDTYNVLTNNCVTTSVEGVQSGSKQDLKLGNLKGPMAVRDVLNVQSEQRESNVIKIPTEEIKKELKLPNE
;
A
#
# COMPACT_ATOMS: atom_id res chain seq x y z
N MET A 1 12.84 63.71 -21.03
CA MET A 1 14.15 64.41 -21.11
C MET A 1 15.18 63.48 -20.48
N LYS A 2 15.80 62.55 -21.21
CA LYS A 2 16.99 62.63 -22.11
C LYS A 2 18.28 63.10 -21.42
N TYR A 3 19.21 62.15 -21.21
CA TYR A 3 20.66 62.10 -21.57
C TYR A 3 21.20 60.76 -21.01
N LEU A 4 21.34 59.66 -21.77
CA LEU A 4 22.41 59.27 -22.70
C LEU A 4 23.84 59.27 -22.08
N TYR A 5 24.40 58.07 -21.84
CA TYR A 5 25.81 57.75 -22.11
C TYR A 5 25.94 56.30 -22.62
N ILE A 6 26.63 56.17 -23.74
CA ILE A 6 27.03 54.98 -24.52
C ILE A 6 28.50 54.64 -24.15
N PHE A 7 29.01 53.47 -24.58
CA PHE A 7 30.42 52.99 -24.71
C PHE A 7 30.90 52.15 -23.49
N ILE A 8 31.46 50.92 -23.57
CA ILE A 8 32.11 50.11 -24.63
C ILE A 8 32.03 48.61 -24.26
N LEU A 9 31.83 47.80 -25.29
CA LEU A 9 32.09 46.37 -25.37
C LEU A 9 33.59 46.15 -25.66
N SER A 10 34.39 45.64 -24.71
CA SER A 10 35.58 44.78 -24.96
C SER A 10 36.44 44.60 -23.70
N CYS A 11 36.82 43.35 -23.43
CA CYS A 11 37.91 42.94 -22.54
C CYS A 11 37.65 42.96 -21.02
N LEU A 12 36.74 42.11 -20.55
CA LEU A 12 37.06 41.29 -19.37
C LEU A 12 36.78 39.83 -19.74
N THR A 13 37.85 39.14 -20.14
CA THR A 13 37.98 37.69 -19.97
C THR A 13 37.68 37.37 -18.51
N LEU A 14 36.46 36.94 -18.22
CA LEU A 14 36.21 36.16 -17.01
C LEU A 14 37.05 34.90 -17.18
N ASN A 15 38.20 34.89 -16.51
CA ASN A 15 38.92 33.68 -16.20
C ASN A 15 37.90 32.74 -15.53
N LEU A 16 37.35 31.81 -16.30
CA LEU A 16 36.77 30.58 -15.78
C LEU A 16 37.94 29.85 -15.15
N TYR A 17 38.24 30.17 -13.88
CA TYR A 17 39.09 29.32 -13.08
C TYR A 17 38.38 27.98 -12.96
N SER A 18 38.97 26.95 -13.56
CA SER A 18 38.70 25.56 -13.21
C SER A 18 38.75 25.45 -11.69
N GLN A 19 37.65 25.02 -11.05
CA GLN A 19 37.57 24.95 -9.59
C GLN A 19 38.42 23.81 -8.97
N ASP A 20 39.05 22.98 -9.78
CA ASP A 20 40.20 22.12 -9.45
C ASP A 20 40.87 21.78 -10.79
N SER A 21 42.19 21.64 -10.90
CA SER A 21 42.85 21.44 -12.21
C SER A 21 42.63 20.04 -12.80
N CYS A 22 41.98 19.13 -12.06
CA CYS A 22 41.93 17.71 -12.41
C CYS A 22 40.54 17.06 -12.35
N LYS A 23 39.47 17.71 -11.85
CA LYS A 23 38.15 17.05 -11.65
C LYS A 23 36.95 17.98 -11.83
N ASN A 24 35.91 17.48 -12.50
CA ASN A 24 34.61 18.14 -12.66
C ASN A 24 33.67 17.76 -11.52
N TYR A 25 33.07 18.73 -10.83
CA TYR A 25 32.08 18.48 -9.77
C TYR A 25 30.98 19.54 -9.71
N ILE A 26 29.86 19.21 -9.06
CA ILE A 26 28.78 20.13 -8.69
C ILE A 26 28.65 20.15 -7.17
N HIS A 27 28.63 21.33 -6.57
CA HIS A 27 28.42 21.54 -5.14
C HIS A 27 27.07 22.25 -4.92
N SER A 28 26.16 21.59 -4.17
CA SER A 28 24.80 22.08 -3.90
C SER A 28 24.57 22.29 -2.41
N TYR A 29 23.75 23.30 -2.08
CA TYR A 29 23.32 23.65 -0.73
C TYR A 29 21.79 23.65 -0.66
N VAL A 30 21.20 22.89 0.27
CA VAL A 30 19.76 22.91 0.57
C VAL A 30 19.55 23.58 1.92
N MET A 31 18.92 24.76 1.94
CA MET A 31 18.72 25.56 3.16
C MET A 31 17.61 24.99 4.04
N LEU A 32 17.88 24.85 5.34
CA LEU A 32 16.95 24.28 6.32
C LEU A 32 16.27 25.35 7.18
N ASP A 33 16.71 26.60 7.10
CA ASP A 33 16.10 27.74 7.79
C ASP A 33 16.07 29.00 6.92
N GLN A 34 15.18 29.94 7.29
CA GLN A 34 15.00 31.20 6.56
C GLN A 34 16.25 32.08 6.61
N ALA A 35 17.05 31.98 7.67
CA ALA A 35 18.28 32.75 7.84
C ALA A 35 19.47 32.21 7.01
N ALA A 36 19.31 31.08 6.31
CA ALA A 36 20.37 30.37 5.60
C ALA A 36 21.59 30.04 6.52
N SER A 37 21.32 29.82 7.81
CA SER A 37 22.34 29.48 8.81
C SER A 37 22.51 27.97 8.98
N LYS A 38 21.54 27.18 8.48
CA LYS A 38 21.56 25.72 8.46
C LYS A 38 21.33 25.22 7.04
N CYS A 39 22.15 24.29 6.56
CA CYS A 39 21.98 23.69 5.24
C CYS A 39 22.51 22.24 5.17
N ILE A 40 22.05 21.50 4.16
CA ILE A 40 22.64 20.23 3.72
C ILE A 40 23.53 20.51 2.52
N GLU A 41 24.77 20.05 2.60
CA GLU A 41 25.82 20.25 1.58
C GLU A 41 26.03 18.94 0.79
N THR A 42 26.06 19.00 -0.54
CA THR A 42 26.30 17.82 -1.39
C THR A 42 27.27 18.13 -2.52
N ILE A 43 28.30 17.29 -2.69
CA ILE A 43 29.29 17.37 -3.77
C ILE A 43 29.16 16.13 -4.67
N GLN A 44 28.92 16.31 -5.97
CA GLN A 44 28.88 15.23 -6.95
C GLN A 44 30.04 15.37 -7.94
N TYR A 45 30.80 14.29 -8.16
CA TYR A 45 31.95 14.24 -9.05
C TYR A 45 31.64 13.46 -10.32
N PHE A 46 32.15 13.97 -11.45
CA PHE A 46 31.88 13.46 -12.80
C PHE A 46 33.15 12.96 -13.49
N ASP A 47 33.00 11.89 -14.27
CA ASP A 47 34.04 11.42 -15.16
C ASP A 47 34.15 12.29 -16.43
N GLY A 48 35.10 11.98 -17.32
CA GLY A 48 35.31 12.70 -18.57
C GLY A 48 34.14 12.65 -19.57
N LEU A 49 33.16 11.76 -19.36
CA LEU A 49 31.94 11.63 -20.16
C LEU A 49 30.71 12.26 -19.46
N GLY A 50 30.93 12.96 -18.34
CA GLY A 50 29.87 13.65 -17.60
C GLY A 50 29.00 12.74 -16.75
N ARG A 51 29.40 11.49 -16.52
CA ARG A 51 28.65 10.53 -15.70
C ARG A 51 29.08 10.68 -14.24
N SER A 52 28.12 10.78 -13.31
CA SER A 52 28.47 10.76 -11.87
C SER A 52 29.15 9.45 -11.52
N PHE A 53 30.26 9.52 -10.80
CA PHE A 53 30.93 8.34 -10.25
C PHE A 53 31.09 8.40 -8.73
N MET A 54 30.96 9.58 -8.11
CA MET A 54 31.07 9.74 -6.66
C MET A 54 30.19 10.87 -6.15
N THR A 55 29.48 10.64 -5.04
CA THR A 55 28.65 11.64 -4.36
C THR A 55 29.04 11.72 -2.91
N VAL A 56 29.17 12.95 -2.36
CA VAL A 56 29.49 13.24 -0.97
C VAL A 56 28.38 14.09 -0.37
N GLN A 57 27.71 13.60 0.65
CA GLN A 57 26.79 14.38 1.48
C GLN A 57 27.53 14.82 2.74
N LYS A 58 27.85 16.11 2.84
CA LYS A 58 28.74 16.61 3.88
C LYS A 58 28.03 16.80 5.21
N GLY A 59 28.68 16.35 6.29
CA GLY A 59 28.19 16.53 7.66
C GLY A 59 26.80 15.95 7.93
N VAL A 60 26.29 15.07 7.05
CA VAL A 60 24.91 14.56 7.08
C VAL A 60 24.71 13.49 8.14
N THR A 61 25.76 12.78 8.55
CA THR A 61 25.64 11.74 9.58
C THR A 61 25.29 12.36 10.94
N PRO A 62 24.73 11.59 11.89
CA PRO A 62 24.45 12.09 13.24
C PRO A 62 25.67 12.69 13.92
N SER A 63 26.85 12.07 13.78
CA SER A 63 28.12 12.62 14.30
C SER A 63 28.77 13.71 13.44
N ARG A 64 28.07 14.25 12.43
CA ARG A 64 28.54 15.32 11.52
C ARG A 64 29.70 14.89 10.61
N LYS A 65 29.78 13.61 10.27
CA LYS A 65 30.66 13.09 9.20
C LYS A 65 29.95 13.14 7.85
N ASN A 66 30.68 12.82 6.80
CA ASN A 66 30.16 12.72 5.44
C ASN A 66 29.66 11.31 5.15
N LEU A 67 28.66 11.21 4.27
CA LEU A 67 28.35 9.97 3.55
C LEU A 67 28.85 10.07 2.12
N LEU A 68 29.64 9.08 1.69
CA LEU A 68 30.25 9.04 0.37
C LEU A 68 29.85 7.76 -0.36
N THR A 69 29.31 7.88 -1.58
CA THR A 69 28.99 6.75 -2.47
C THR A 69 29.83 6.80 -3.73
N GLU A 70 30.14 5.62 -4.30
CA GLU A 70 30.98 5.51 -5.50
C GLU A 70 30.47 4.42 -6.46
N GLN A 71 30.62 4.65 -7.77
CA GLN A 71 30.25 3.71 -8.84
C GLN A 71 31.41 3.51 -9.79
N TRP A 72 31.72 2.25 -10.10
CA TRP A 72 32.78 1.90 -11.03
C TRP A 72 32.21 1.36 -12.34
N ARG A 73 32.84 1.80 -13.42
CA ARG A 73 32.44 1.43 -14.78
C ARG A 73 33.66 0.93 -15.54
N ASP A 74 33.43 -0.01 -16.45
CA ASP A 74 34.45 -0.44 -17.38
C ASP A 74 34.74 0.61 -18.47
N GLU A 75 35.74 0.34 -19.31
CA GLU A 75 36.15 1.21 -20.42
C GLU A 75 35.02 1.49 -21.43
N THR A 76 34.02 0.60 -21.50
CA THR A 76 32.85 0.75 -22.39
C THR A 76 31.68 1.48 -21.72
N GLY A 77 31.81 1.83 -20.43
CA GLY A 77 30.83 2.58 -19.66
C GLY A 77 29.77 1.74 -18.94
N ARG A 78 29.89 0.41 -18.96
CA ARG A 78 28.97 -0.48 -18.23
C ARG A 78 29.28 -0.40 -16.73
N LEU A 79 28.24 -0.43 -15.91
CA LEU A 79 28.38 -0.49 -14.45
C LEU A 79 28.97 -1.86 -14.08
N VAL A 80 30.11 -1.89 -13.40
CA VAL A 80 30.76 -3.14 -12.94
C VAL A 80 30.67 -3.29 -11.44
N GLU A 81 30.80 -2.19 -10.68
CA GLU A 81 30.56 -2.16 -9.24
C GLU A 81 29.69 -0.97 -8.87
N ASP A 82 28.70 -1.22 -8.01
CA ASP A 82 27.93 -0.18 -7.32
C ASP A 82 28.21 -0.28 -5.81
N ARG A 83 28.95 0.68 -5.26
CA ARG A 83 29.47 0.60 -3.88
C ARG A 83 28.52 1.23 -2.88
N LEU A 84 28.37 0.56 -1.75
CA LEU A 84 27.55 1.04 -0.65
C LEU A 84 28.10 2.37 -0.07
N PRO A 85 27.24 3.21 0.53
CA PRO A 85 27.69 4.46 1.16
C PRO A 85 28.67 4.22 2.31
N ILE A 86 29.72 5.03 2.45
CA ILE A 86 30.66 4.94 3.58
C ILE A 86 30.65 6.20 4.43
N VAL A 87 30.97 6.02 5.71
CA VAL A 87 31.10 7.10 6.68
C VAL A 87 32.54 7.60 6.68
N THR A 88 32.75 8.86 6.32
CA THR A 88 34.10 9.43 6.12
C THR A 88 34.19 10.90 6.55
N THR A 89 35.39 11.41 6.80
CA THR A 89 35.65 12.86 6.91
C THR A 89 36.24 13.45 5.63
N SER A 90 36.50 12.60 4.63
CA SER A 90 37.00 13.01 3.32
C SER A 90 35.87 13.52 2.43
N ASP A 91 36.18 14.54 1.63
CA ASP A 91 35.26 15.05 0.61
C ASP A 91 35.58 14.48 -0.79
N ARG A 92 36.60 13.61 -0.92
CA ARG A 92 37.24 13.32 -2.22
C ARG A 92 37.68 11.88 -2.47
N VAL A 93 37.73 11.04 -1.44
CA VAL A 93 38.36 9.72 -1.53
C VAL A 93 37.44 8.70 -0.90
N TYR A 94 36.98 7.75 -1.70
CA TYR A 94 36.41 6.52 -1.19
C TYR A 94 37.54 5.64 -0.63
N SER A 95 37.47 5.27 0.65
CA SER A 95 38.54 4.56 1.34
C SER A 95 38.08 3.16 1.72
N TYR A 96 38.83 2.15 1.29
CA TYR A 96 38.64 0.76 1.74
C TYR A 96 38.63 0.65 3.27
N LYS A 97 39.53 1.36 3.95
CA LYS A 97 39.62 1.35 5.41
C LYS A 97 38.35 1.89 6.07
N GLU A 98 37.73 2.91 5.48
CA GLU A 98 36.50 3.51 6.00
C GLU A 98 35.27 2.67 5.66
N ALA A 99 35.27 2.00 4.50
CA ALA A 99 34.26 1.00 4.15
C ALA A 99 34.27 -0.17 5.14
N MET A 100 35.45 -0.74 5.43
CA MET A 100 35.63 -1.76 6.46
C MET A 100 35.18 -1.27 7.84
N ALA A 101 35.44 -0.02 8.19
CA ALA A 101 34.99 0.54 9.47
C ALA A 101 33.47 0.78 9.52
N THR A 102 32.82 0.98 8.38
CA THR A 102 31.37 1.21 8.27
C THR A 102 30.59 -0.10 8.33
N TYR A 103 31.06 -1.12 7.62
CA TYR A 103 30.32 -2.38 7.41
C TYR A 103 30.91 -3.60 8.12
N ASN A 104 32.18 -3.55 8.52
CA ASN A 104 32.93 -4.69 9.05
C ASN A 104 32.96 -5.89 8.09
N ASP A 105 33.01 -5.64 6.78
CA ASP A 105 32.97 -6.64 5.70
C ASP A 105 33.73 -6.09 4.47
N GLY A 106 34.47 -6.93 3.76
CA GLY A 106 35.29 -6.54 2.59
C GLY A 106 34.52 -6.42 1.28
N VAL A 107 33.28 -6.93 1.20
CA VAL A 107 32.42 -6.93 0.00
C VAL A 107 31.25 -5.97 0.22
N TYR A 108 31.53 -4.67 0.09
CA TYR A 108 30.55 -3.59 0.27
C TYR A 108 30.05 -3.02 -1.07
N TYR A 109 29.92 -3.87 -2.08
CA TYR A 109 29.51 -3.47 -3.43
C TYR A 109 28.65 -4.53 -4.09
N THR A 110 27.85 -4.10 -5.07
CA THR A 110 27.15 -5.00 -6.00
C THR A 110 28.00 -5.13 -7.26
N GLU A 111 28.30 -6.35 -7.68
CA GLU A 111 29.07 -6.64 -8.89
C GLU A 111 28.15 -7.09 -10.03
N TYR A 112 28.45 -6.65 -11.26
CA TYR A 112 27.66 -6.97 -12.46
C TYR A 112 28.52 -7.66 -13.52
N ALA A 113 28.06 -8.81 -13.99
CA ALA A 113 28.65 -9.53 -15.12
C ALA A 113 27.72 -9.52 -16.34
N TYR A 114 28.33 -9.38 -17.53
CA TYR A 114 27.62 -9.25 -18.80
C TYR A 114 28.03 -10.36 -19.77
N ASP A 115 27.13 -10.74 -20.67
CA ASP A 115 27.46 -11.62 -21.79
C ASP A 115 28.47 -10.95 -22.75
N TYR A 116 29.20 -11.79 -23.49
CA TYR A 116 30.13 -11.35 -24.53
C TYR A 116 29.43 -10.92 -25.82
N SER A 117 28.10 -10.84 -25.82
CA SER A 117 27.34 -10.51 -27.02
C SER A 117 27.33 -8.99 -27.27
N PRO A 118 27.08 -8.54 -28.50
CA PRO A 118 26.84 -7.12 -28.79
C PRO A 118 25.65 -6.53 -28.03
N LEU A 119 24.72 -7.37 -27.55
CA LEU A 119 23.57 -6.96 -26.76
C LEU A 119 23.95 -6.59 -25.32
N LYS A 120 25.15 -6.97 -24.86
CA LYS A 120 25.70 -6.63 -23.54
C LYS A 120 24.71 -6.87 -22.41
N ARG A 121 24.08 -8.05 -22.41
CA ARG A 121 23.02 -8.37 -21.45
C ARG A 121 23.63 -8.83 -20.14
N VAL A 122 23.00 -8.48 -19.02
CA VAL A 122 23.43 -8.96 -17.70
C VAL A 122 23.18 -10.47 -17.62
N ILE A 123 24.16 -11.20 -17.09
CA ILE A 123 24.09 -12.66 -16.90
C ILE A 123 24.24 -13.07 -15.44
N SER A 124 24.81 -12.20 -14.60
CA SER A 124 25.01 -12.46 -13.18
C SER A 124 25.12 -11.14 -12.42
N ILE A 125 24.50 -11.08 -11.24
CA ILE A 125 24.62 -9.96 -10.31
C ILE A 125 24.86 -10.49 -8.91
N MET A 126 25.98 -10.10 -8.31
CA MET A 126 26.35 -10.46 -6.93
C MET A 126 26.11 -9.28 -6.00
N GLY A 127 25.27 -9.45 -4.98
CA GLY A 127 25.02 -8.42 -3.97
C GLY A 127 26.14 -8.30 -2.92
N PRO A 128 26.14 -7.25 -2.09
CA PRO A 128 27.16 -7.05 -1.06
C PRO A 128 27.07 -8.09 0.08
N GLY A 129 28.21 -8.31 0.74
CA GLY A 129 28.44 -9.19 1.88
C GLY A 129 29.23 -10.45 1.55
N GLU A 130 30.37 -10.67 2.20
CA GLU A 130 31.25 -11.85 1.97
C GLU A 130 30.47 -13.16 2.15
N ASN A 131 29.64 -13.23 3.20
CA ASN A 131 28.82 -14.39 3.52
C ASN A 131 27.52 -14.47 2.69
N PHE A 132 27.31 -13.56 1.74
CA PHE A 132 26.18 -13.52 0.82
C PHE A 132 26.60 -13.78 -0.64
N SER A 133 27.81 -14.29 -0.87
CA SER A 133 28.44 -14.47 -2.19
C SER A 133 27.75 -15.54 -3.07
N ARG A 134 26.50 -15.29 -3.44
CA ARG A 134 25.69 -16.02 -4.41
C ARG A 134 25.16 -15.04 -5.44
N ASP A 135 25.07 -15.48 -6.68
CA ASP A 135 24.64 -14.63 -7.77
C ASP A 135 23.19 -14.87 -8.17
N LEU A 136 22.49 -13.76 -8.42
CA LEU A 136 21.30 -13.80 -9.25
C LEU A 136 21.78 -13.99 -10.69
N SER A 137 21.36 -15.07 -11.34
CA SER A 137 21.84 -15.42 -12.69
C SER A 137 20.74 -15.39 -13.74
N THR A 138 21.10 -15.00 -14.96
CA THR A 138 20.17 -14.87 -16.09
C THR A 138 20.69 -15.61 -17.31
N GLY A 139 19.89 -16.53 -17.84
CA GLY A 139 20.16 -17.29 -19.06
C GLY A 139 19.24 -16.89 -20.20
N TYR A 140 19.75 -16.86 -21.43
CA TYR A 140 18.98 -16.53 -22.63
C TYR A 140 18.98 -17.71 -23.60
N SER A 141 17.79 -18.12 -24.06
CA SER A 141 17.61 -19.26 -24.96
C SER A 141 16.35 -19.10 -25.81
N SER A 142 15.90 -20.19 -26.45
CA SER A 142 14.67 -20.27 -27.23
C SER A 142 13.88 -21.51 -26.86
N ASN A 143 12.56 -21.51 -27.08
CA ASN A 143 11.71 -22.65 -26.74
C ASN A 143 12.09 -23.92 -27.50
N LYS A 144 11.75 -25.08 -26.92
CA LYS A 144 11.96 -26.42 -27.48
C LYS A 144 10.66 -27.17 -27.70
N ALA A 145 10.71 -28.24 -28.48
CA ALA A 145 9.57 -29.13 -28.73
C ALA A 145 9.23 -30.07 -27.56
N THR A 146 10.12 -30.23 -26.56
CA THR A 146 9.92 -31.10 -25.39
C THR A 146 10.60 -30.53 -24.14
N GLY A 147 10.26 -31.08 -22.97
CA GLY A 147 10.88 -30.74 -21.68
C GLY A 147 10.47 -29.37 -21.15
N ILE A 148 11.30 -28.80 -20.25
CA ILE A 148 11.02 -27.55 -19.53
C ILE A 148 10.91 -26.32 -20.44
N LEU A 149 11.34 -26.41 -21.70
CA LEU A 149 11.25 -25.35 -22.69
C LEU A 149 10.09 -25.54 -23.68
N LEU A 150 9.17 -26.47 -23.43
CA LEU A 150 7.92 -26.62 -24.18
C LEU A 150 6.89 -25.56 -23.76
N CYS A 151 6.20 -24.97 -24.75
CA CYS A 151 5.14 -23.98 -24.55
C CYS A 151 3.90 -24.35 -25.39
N LYS A 152 2.74 -24.47 -24.73
CA LYS A 152 1.44 -24.63 -25.41
C LYS A 152 1.10 -23.39 -26.24
N LEU A 153 0.37 -23.56 -27.34
CA LEU A 153 -0.10 -22.47 -28.20
C LEU A 153 -1.61 -22.29 -28.01
N TYR A 154 -2.00 -21.34 -27.18
CA TYR A 154 -3.39 -20.89 -27.05
C TYR A 154 -3.69 -19.78 -28.07
N LYS A 155 -4.90 -19.79 -28.64
CA LYS A 155 -5.41 -18.78 -29.57
C LYS A 155 -6.84 -18.39 -29.23
N VAL A 156 -7.24 -17.20 -29.69
CA VAL A 156 -8.64 -16.75 -29.66
C VAL A 156 -9.22 -16.81 -31.06
N THR A 157 -10.42 -17.38 -31.22
CA THR A 157 -11.14 -17.38 -32.50
C THR A 157 -11.70 -15.99 -32.82
N PHE A 158 -12.20 -15.77 -34.04
CA PHE A 158 -12.89 -14.52 -34.39
C PHE A 158 -14.16 -14.28 -33.56
N THR A 159 -14.75 -15.34 -32.99
CA THR A 159 -15.92 -15.25 -32.09
C THR A 159 -15.52 -15.02 -30.63
N GLY A 160 -14.23 -14.93 -30.29
CA GLY A 160 -13.75 -14.70 -28.93
C GLY A 160 -13.52 -15.97 -28.10
N GLU A 161 -13.53 -17.15 -28.72
CA GLU A 161 -13.39 -18.43 -28.00
C GLU A 161 -11.93 -18.87 -27.85
N LEU A 162 -11.57 -19.40 -26.68
CA LEU A 162 -10.24 -19.95 -26.41
C LEU A 162 -10.06 -21.32 -27.09
N VAL A 163 -8.95 -21.49 -27.82
CA VAL A 163 -8.58 -22.75 -28.47
C VAL A 163 -7.13 -23.11 -28.16
N LEU A 164 -6.88 -24.34 -27.71
CA LEU A 164 -5.54 -24.93 -27.64
C LEU A 164 -5.15 -25.47 -29.02
N ASN A 165 -4.25 -24.79 -29.71
CA ASN A 165 -3.80 -25.11 -31.07
C ASN A 165 -2.42 -25.80 -31.06
N GLY A 166 -2.28 -26.85 -30.26
CA GLY A 166 -1.03 -27.61 -30.10
C GLY A 166 0.03 -26.85 -29.30
N ASN A 167 1.28 -26.96 -29.73
CA ASN A 167 2.45 -26.30 -29.09
C ASN A 167 3.15 -25.39 -30.10
N TYR A 168 3.87 -24.38 -29.59
CA TYR A 168 4.79 -23.60 -30.42
C TYR A 168 5.90 -24.49 -30.98
N ALA A 169 6.32 -24.25 -32.23
CA ALA A 169 7.43 -24.97 -32.82
C ALA A 169 8.77 -24.54 -32.19
N GLU A 170 9.80 -25.37 -32.32
CA GLU A 170 11.14 -25.05 -31.79
C GLU A 170 11.65 -23.70 -32.34
N LYS A 171 12.26 -22.89 -31.47
CA LYS A 171 12.87 -21.59 -31.84
C LYS A 171 11.88 -20.51 -32.34
N GLU A 172 10.61 -20.60 -31.97
CA GLU A 172 9.63 -19.55 -32.26
C GLU A 172 9.50 -18.49 -31.16
N LEU A 173 9.90 -18.83 -29.93
CA LEU A 173 9.82 -17.96 -28.76
C LEU A 173 11.20 -17.69 -28.17
N PHE A 174 11.43 -16.46 -27.73
CA PHE A 174 12.57 -16.08 -26.92
C PHE A 174 12.35 -16.50 -25.48
N VAL A 175 13.34 -17.12 -24.82
CA VAL A 175 13.21 -17.61 -23.44
C VAL A 175 14.29 -17.03 -22.53
N VAL A 176 13.90 -16.30 -21.50
CA VAL A 176 14.77 -15.85 -20.40
C VAL A 176 14.59 -16.78 -19.20
N ARG A 177 15.68 -17.32 -18.66
CA ARG A 177 15.68 -18.07 -17.40
C ARG A 177 16.32 -17.21 -16.33
N GLU A 178 15.67 -17.10 -15.18
CA GLU A 178 16.15 -16.35 -14.02
C GLU A 178 16.37 -17.33 -12.87
N LYS A 179 17.43 -17.10 -12.09
CA LYS A 179 17.65 -17.77 -10.81
C LYS A 179 17.89 -16.74 -9.71
N ASP A 180 17.19 -16.88 -8.61
CA ASP A 180 17.48 -16.11 -7.40
C ASP A 180 18.72 -16.66 -6.65
N GLU A 181 19.12 -15.97 -5.58
CA GLU A 181 20.30 -16.33 -4.77
C GLU A 181 20.10 -17.64 -3.97
N ASP A 182 18.87 -18.15 -3.88
CA ASP A 182 18.54 -19.47 -3.31
C ASP A 182 18.39 -20.56 -4.41
N HIS A 183 18.63 -20.18 -5.67
CA HIS A 183 18.57 -21.00 -6.88
C HIS A 183 17.16 -21.42 -7.34
N ASN A 184 16.12 -20.72 -6.89
CA ASN A 184 14.76 -20.88 -7.40
C ASN A 184 14.70 -20.39 -8.86
N GLU A 185 13.90 -21.04 -9.72
CA GLU A 185 13.93 -20.78 -11.17
C GLU A 185 12.60 -20.34 -11.75
N THR A 186 12.64 -19.30 -12.60
CA THR A 186 11.55 -18.94 -13.51
C THR A 186 12.00 -18.80 -14.95
N TYR A 187 11.08 -19.12 -15.85
CA TYR A 187 11.25 -19.05 -17.29
C TYR A 187 10.26 -18.09 -17.93
N THR A 188 10.78 -17.29 -18.86
CA THR A 188 10.09 -16.25 -19.61
C THR A 188 10.12 -16.38 -21.11
N PHE A 189 9.03 -16.86 -21.67
CA PHE A 189 8.77 -17.02 -23.09
C PHE A 189 8.07 -15.79 -23.68
N ARG A 190 8.63 -15.30 -24.78
CA ARG A 190 8.06 -14.19 -25.56
C ARG A 190 7.92 -14.55 -27.01
N ASP A 191 6.85 -14.06 -27.62
CA ASP A 191 6.66 -14.18 -29.06
C ASP A 191 7.48 -13.14 -29.85
N LYS A 192 7.27 -13.09 -31.17
CA LYS A 192 8.02 -12.23 -32.09
C LYS A 192 7.64 -10.75 -31.96
N GLN A 193 6.54 -10.45 -31.29
CA GLN A 193 6.05 -9.11 -30.96
C GLN A 193 6.48 -8.72 -29.53
N ASP A 194 7.32 -9.54 -28.90
CA ASP A 194 7.85 -9.35 -27.56
C ASP A 194 6.78 -9.42 -26.45
N ARG A 195 5.66 -10.08 -26.77
CA ARG A 195 4.56 -10.28 -25.82
C ARG A 195 4.84 -11.51 -24.97
N LYS A 196 4.56 -11.41 -23.68
CA LYS A 196 4.67 -12.51 -22.71
C LYS A 196 3.56 -13.53 -23.02
N VAL A 197 3.88 -14.80 -23.33
CA VAL A 197 2.86 -15.81 -23.73
C VAL A 197 2.62 -16.93 -22.72
N LEU A 198 3.48 -17.05 -21.72
CA LEU A 198 3.46 -18.02 -20.61
C LEU A 198 3.95 -17.24 -19.35
N VAL A 199 4.08 -17.87 -18.18
CA VAL A 199 5.02 -17.67 -17.05
C VAL A 199 5.22 -19.03 -16.45
N ARG A 200 6.47 -19.49 -16.30
CA ARG A 200 6.73 -20.81 -15.72
C ARG A 200 7.64 -20.62 -14.53
N GLN A 201 7.06 -20.71 -13.35
CA GLN A 201 7.79 -20.81 -12.09
C GLN A 201 7.98 -22.30 -11.77
N MET A 202 9.10 -22.67 -11.16
CA MET A 202 9.41 -24.08 -10.90
C MET A 202 9.34 -24.42 -9.41
N LEU A 203 8.54 -25.43 -9.08
CA LEU A 203 8.55 -26.08 -7.76
C LEU A 203 9.22 -27.44 -7.92
N GLY A 204 10.53 -27.52 -7.65
CA GLY A 204 11.35 -28.65 -8.10
C GLY A 204 11.23 -28.85 -9.62
N ASP A 205 10.76 -30.02 -10.05
CA ASP A 205 10.52 -30.34 -11.46
C ASP A 205 9.08 -30.03 -11.94
N ILE A 206 8.23 -29.47 -11.07
CA ILE A 206 6.81 -29.21 -11.36
C ILE A 206 6.62 -27.77 -11.86
N PRO A 207 6.20 -27.57 -13.13
CA PRO A 207 5.96 -26.24 -13.67
C PRO A 207 4.63 -25.65 -13.17
N HIS A 208 4.69 -24.38 -12.74
CA HIS A 208 3.55 -23.52 -12.44
C HIS A 208 3.37 -22.53 -13.59
N ASP A 209 2.50 -22.90 -14.52
CA ASP A 209 2.35 -22.26 -15.82
C ASP A 209 1.20 -21.25 -15.86
N THR A 210 1.48 -19.97 -16.13
CA THR A 210 0.47 -18.94 -16.38
C THR A 210 0.48 -18.51 -17.85
N TYR A 211 -0.51 -18.87 -18.67
CA TYR A 211 -0.55 -18.47 -20.09
C TYR A 211 -1.25 -17.13 -20.30
N PHE A 212 -0.77 -16.35 -21.26
CA PHE A 212 -1.36 -15.07 -21.66
C PHE A 212 -1.80 -15.18 -23.11
N VAL A 213 -3.07 -14.91 -23.39
CA VAL A 213 -3.69 -15.16 -24.68
C VAL A 213 -4.25 -13.87 -25.25
N TYR A 214 -3.75 -13.50 -26.42
CA TYR A 214 -4.08 -12.25 -27.10
C TYR A 214 -4.98 -12.52 -28.31
N ASP A 215 -5.83 -11.55 -28.66
CA ASP A 215 -6.55 -11.54 -29.92
C ASP A 215 -5.68 -11.02 -31.09
N ALA A 216 -6.31 -10.85 -32.26
CA ALA A 216 -5.65 -10.32 -33.45
C ALA A 216 -5.37 -8.80 -33.40
N CYS A 217 -6.00 -8.08 -32.46
CA CYS A 217 -5.85 -6.64 -32.23
C CYS A 217 -4.84 -6.32 -31.11
N ASP A 218 -4.16 -7.35 -30.59
CA ASP A 218 -3.20 -7.25 -29.48
C ASP A 218 -3.81 -6.99 -28.10
N ASN A 219 -5.11 -7.24 -27.94
CA ASN A 219 -5.77 -7.18 -26.64
C ASN A 219 -5.56 -8.49 -25.88
N LEU A 220 -5.24 -8.41 -24.59
CA LEU A 220 -5.18 -9.57 -23.70
C LEU A 220 -6.61 -10.03 -23.38
N ILE A 221 -7.00 -11.21 -23.87
CA ILE A 221 -8.36 -11.76 -23.72
C ILE A 221 -8.45 -12.74 -22.56
N PHE A 222 -7.43 -13.58 -22.39
CA PHE A 222 -7.37 -14.56 -21.31
C PHE A 222 -6.02 -14.55 -20.61
N VAL A 223 -6.05 -14.65 -19.29
CA VAL A 223 -4.92 -15.16 -18.52
C VAL A 223 -5.33 -16.48 -17.90
N LEU A 224 -4.49 -17.51 -18.08
CA LEU A 224 -4.75 -18.89 -17.70
C LEU A 224 -3.73 -19.31 -16.63
N PRO A 225 -4.04 -19.14 -15.34
CA PRO A 225 -3.14 -19.45 -14.23
C PRO A 225 -2.72 -20.93 -14.12
N PRO A 226 -1.80 -21.27 -13.18
CA PRO A 226 -1.30 -22.63 -13.00
C PRO A 226 -2.39 -23.69 -12.82
N ALA A 227 -3.43 -23.44 -12.02
CA ALA A 227 -4.50 -24.41 -11.81
C ALA A 227 -5.33 -24.69 -13.07
N TYR A 228 -5.50 -23.71 -13.97
CA TYR A 228 -6.19 -23.93 -15.25
C TYR A 228 -5.49 -25.00 -16.11
N GLN A 229 -4.18 -25.18 -15.95
CA GLN A 229 -3.44 -26.18 -16.71
C GLN A 229 -3.75 -27.62 -16.31
N ASP A 230 -4.22 -27.81 -15.08
CA ASP A 230 -4.63 -29.10 -14.53
C ASP A 230 -6.14 -29.30 -14.69
N GLU A 231 -6.93 -28.25 -14.42
CA GLU A 231 -8.39 -28.22 -14.56
C GLU A 231 -8.81 -27.03 -15.45
N PRO A 232 -9.05 -27.25 -16.76
CA PRO A 232 -9.30 -26.17 -17.72
C PRO A 232 -10.73 -25.63 -17.65
N ASP A 233 -11.10 -25.04 -16.51
CA ASP A 233 -12.34 -24.32 -16.27
C ASP A 233 -12.09 -22.80 -16.30
N LEU A 234 -12.66 -22.14 -17.32
CA LEU A 234 -12.49 -20.70 -17.51
C LEU A 234 -13.16 -19.88 -16.41
N ASP A 235 -14.25 -20.36 -15.85
CA ASP A 235 -15.03 -19.62 -14.87
C ASP A 235 -14.40 -19.71 -13.49
N LEU A 236 -13.79 -20.85 -13.15
CA LEU A 236 -13.13 -21.06 -11.87
C LEU A 236 -11.71 -20.49 -11.80
N TYR A 237 -10.96 -20.50 -12.91
CA TYR A 237 -9.53 -20.20 -12.89
C TYR A 237 -9.06 -19.10 -13.83
N ALA A 238 -9.76 -18.78 -14.92
CA ALA A 238 -9.26 -17.83 -15.91
C ALA A 238 -9.71 -16.39 -15.64
N TYR A 239 -8.80 -15.45 -15.88
CA TYR A 239 -9.15 -14.04 -16.04
C TYR A 239 -9.60 -13.82 -17.47
N GLN A 240 -10.72 -13.12 -17.66
CA GLN A 240 -11.35 -12.95 -18.97
C GLN A 240 -11.67 -11.48 -19.24
N TYR A 241 -11.35 -11.00 -20.43
CA TYR A 241 -11.53 -9.59 -20.81
C TYR A 241 -12.25 -9.47 -22.15
N LYS A 242 -13.13 -8.47 -22.26
CA LYS A 242 -13.72 -8.05 -23.53
C LYS A 242 -13.49 -6.57 -23.74
N TYR A 243 -13.25 -6.22 -24.99
CA TYR A 243 -12.95 -4.86 -25.41
C TYR A 243 -13.96 -4.40 -26.45
N ASP A 244 -14.21 -3.08 -26.49
CA ASP A 244 -14.89 -2.47 -27.62
C ASP A 244 -13.93 -2.26 -28.81
N ASN A 245 -14.42 -1.66 -29.90
CA ASN A 245 -13.63 -1.41 -31.10
C ASN A 245 -12.55 -0.33 -30.92
N TRP A 246 -12.57 0.41 -29.81
CA TRP A 246 -11.59 1.45 -29.48
C TRP A 246 -10.51 0.95 -28.51
N GLY A 247 -10.62 -0.30 -28.04
CA GLY A 247 -9.65 -0.90 -27.13
C GLY A 247 -9.99 -0.68 -25.65
N HIS A 248 -11.18 -0.18 -25.33
CA HIS A 248 -11.60 -0.05 -23.94
C HIS A 248 -12.10 -1.38 -23.43
N CYS A 249 -11.61 -1.83 -22.28
CA CYS A 249 -12.16 -3.02 -21.64
C CYS A 249 -13.57 -2.72 -21.11
N ILE A 250 -14.58 -3.32 -21.74
CA ILE A 250 -16.01 -3.16 -21.43
C ILE A 250 -16.56 -4.26 -20.52
N GLU A 251 -15.86 -5.39 -20.43
CA GLU A 251 -16.19 -6.47 -19.50
C GLU A 251 -14.91 -7.11 -18.97
N LYS A 252 -14.86 -7.32 -17.65
CA LYS A 252 -13.78 -8.01 -16.95
C LYS A 252 -14.39 -9.11 -16.07
N LYS A 253 -13.83 -10.32 -16.11
CA LYS A 253 -14.21 -11.42 -15.22
C LYS A 253 -12.97 -11.92 -14.48
N ILE A 254 -13.04 -11.86 -13.15
CA ILE A 254 -12.06 -12.45 -12.24
C ILE A 254 -12.47 -13.91 -11.98
N PRO A 255 -11.53 -14.86 -11.81
CA PRO A 255 -11.84 -16.24 -11.49
C PRO A 255 -12.82 -16.37 -10.31
N GLY A 256 -13.87 -17.18 -10.46
CA GLY A 256 -14.91 -17.40 -9.46
C GLY A 256 -15.94 -16.28 -9.30
N CYS A 257 -15.87 -15.21 -10.10
CA CYS A 257 -16.76 -14.05 -10.01
C CYS A 257 -17.66 -13.91 -11.26
N GLN A 258 -18.76 -13.18 -11.13
CA GLN A 258 -19.52 -12.70 -12.29
C GLN A 258 -18.81 -11.50 -12.95
N PRO A 259 -19.02 -11.26 -14.25
CA PRO A 259 -18.35 -10.17 -14.94
C PRO A 259 -18.74 -8.78 -14.43
N ILE A 260 -17.76 -7.90 -14.33
CA ILE A 260 -17.90 -6.46 -14.13
C ILE A 260 -18.01 -5.81 -15.51
N LYS A 261 -19.04 -5.00 -15.71
CA LYS A 261 -19.27 -4.25 -16.96
C LYS A 261 -18.93 -2.78 -16.78
N TYR A 262 -18.42 -2.18 -17.84
CA TYR A 262 -18.03 -0.77 -17.92
C TYR A 262 -18.71 -0.11 -19.12
N VAL A 263 -19.16 1.13 -18.94
CA VAL A 263 -19.74 1.95 -20.00
C VAL A 263 -19.08 3.33 -19.99
N TYR A 264 -18.49 3.66 -21.14
CA TYR A 264 -17.77 4.91 -21.37
C TYR A 264 -18.62 5.85 -22.24
N ASP A 265 -18.44 7.16 -22.06
CA ASP A 265 -18.96 8.18 -22.98
C ASP A 265 -17.98 8.44 -24.14
N GLN A 266 -18.31 9.36 -25.05
CA GLN A 266 -17.44 9.71 -26.19
C GLN A 266 -16.18 10.50 -25.82
N ALA A 267 -16.01 10.86 -24.55
CA ALA A 267 -14.80 11.49 -24.02
C ALA A 267 -14.02 10.52 -23.10
N ASP A 268 -14.37 9.24 -23.20
CA ASP A 268 -13.85 8.08 -22.46
C ASP A 268 -13.87 8.19 -20.95
N ASN A 269 -14.79 9.00 -20.46
CA ASN A 269 -15.12 8.99 -19.07
C ASN A 269 -15.90 7.71 -18.78
N LEU A 270 -15.44 6.93 -17.80
CA LEU A 270 -16.24 5.84 -17.26
C LEU A 270 -17.48 6.44 -16.58
N ILE A 271 -18.66 6.32 -17.20
CA ILE A 271 -19.91 6.87 -16.66
C ILE A 271 -20.63 5.84 -15.81
N PHE A 272 -20.65 4.57 -16.24
CA PHE A 272 -21.31 3.51 -15.49
C PHE A 272 -20.41 2.28 -15.31
N SER A 273 -20.46 1.69 -14.13
CA SER A 273 -19.95 0.34 -13.90
C SER A 273 -20.98 -0.50 -13.14
N GLN A 274 -21.02 -1.80 -13.44
CA GLN A 274 -21.91 -2.75 -12.76
C GLN A 274 -21.21 -4.08 -12.58
N ASP A 275 -20.98 -4.44 -11.33
CA ASP A 275 -20.50 -5.75 -10.91
C ASP A 275 -21.64 -6.79 -10.87
N GLY A 276 -21.33 -8.01 -10.42
CA GLY A 276 -22.28 -9.12 -10.36
C GLY A 276 -23.45 -8.86 -9.42
N VAL A 277 -23.15 -8.43 -8.19
CA VAL A 277 -24.15 -8.18 -7.15
C VAL A 277 -25.02 -6.98 -7.51
N GLN A 278 -24.44 -5.93 -8.07
CA GLN A 278 -25.18 -4.76 -8.57
C GLN A 278 -26.15 -5.13 -9.69
N ARG A 279 -25.76 -6.07 -10.57
CA ARG A 279 -26.61 -6.57 -11.64
C ARG A 279 -27.84 -7.30 -11.12
N GLU A 280 -27.69 -8.09 -10.06
CA GLU A 280 -28.80 -8.76 -9.37
C GLU A 280 -29.79 -7.77 -8.74
N LYS A 281 -29.29 -6.61 -8.30
CA LYS A 281 -30.08 -5.52 -7.73
C LYS A 281 -30.65 -4.52 -8.76
N LEU A 282 -30.30 -4.69 -10.05
CA LEU A 282 -30.61 -3.72 -11.12
C LEU A 282 -30.02 -2.32 -10.86
N GLU A 283 -28.85 -2.26 -10.24
CA GLU A 283 -28.15 -1.03 -9.87
C GLU A 283 -26.88 -0.84 -10.72
N TRP A 284 -26.50 0.41 -10.95
CA TRP A 284 -25.22 0.80 -11.54
C TRP A 284 -24.53 1.80 -10.63
N THR A 285 -23.22 1.65 -10.44
CA THR A 285 -22.41 2.79 -9.98
C THR A 285 -22.30 3.79 -11.13
N PHE A 286 -22.59 5.06 -10.86
CA PHE A 286 -22.39 6.13 -11.82
C PHE A 286 -21.25 7.06 -11.39
N TYR A 287 -20.64 7.70 -12.37
CA TYR A 287 -19.60 8.69 -12.19
C TYR A 287 -19.84 9.88 -13.12
N LEU A 288 -19.79 11.08 -12.57
CA LEU A 288 -19.95 12.33 -13.29
C LEU A 288 -18.69 13.17 -13.14
N TYR A 289 -18.29 13.83 -14.23
CA TYR A 289 -17.05 14.57 -14.32
C TYR A 289 -17.32 16.00 -14.75
N ASP A 290 -16.50 16.93 -14.25
CA ASP A 290 -16.51 18.29 -14.78
C ASP A 290 -15.82 18.36 -16.17
N ASN A 291 -15.78 19.56 -16.74
CA ASN A 291 -15.12 19.81 -18.04
C ASN A 291 -13.59 19.58 -18.04
N PHE A 292 -12.98 19.31 -16.88
CA PHE A 292 -11.57 18.97 -16.72
C PHE A 292 -11.37 17.47 -16.42
N HIS A 293 -12.40 16.63 -16.63
CA HIS A 293 -12.39 15.19 -16.37
C HIS A 293 -12.15 14.82 -14.89
N ARG A 294 -12.51 15.74 -13.98
CA ARG A 294 -12.39 15.55 -12.53
C ARG A 294 -13.66 14.96 -11.98
N LEU A 295 -13.56 13.93 -11.14
CA LEU A 295 -14.75 13.29 -10.56
C LEU A 295 -15.48 14.29 -9.65
N THR A 296 -16.68 14.71 -10.05
CA THR A 296 -17.52 15.63 -9.28
C THR A 296 -18.52 14.89 -8.41
N VAL A 297 -19.27 13.95 -8.98
CA VAL A 297 -20.33 13.22 -8.29
C VAL A 297 -20.21 11.72 -8.57
N LYS A 298 -20.32 10.91 -7.53
CA LYS A 298 -20.36 9.44 -7.61
C LYS A 298 -21.52 8.92 -6.76
N GLY A 299 -22.20 7.88 -7.24
CA GLY A 299 -23.29 7.25 -6.51
C GLY A 299 -23.77 5.97 -7.18
N ILE A 300 -24.96 5.53 -6.80
CA ILE A 300 -25.67 4.41 -7.43
C ILE A 300 -26.98 4.88 -8.05
N CYS A 301 -27.44 4.20 -9.10
CA CYS A 301 -28.68 4.52 -9.83
C CYS A 301 -29.29 3.27 -10.47
N GLY A 302 -30.56 3.35 -10.87
CA GLY A 302 -31.33 2.26 -11.50
C GLY A 302 -31.50 2.40 -13.02
N ASN A 303 -30.55 3.03 -13.71
CA ASN A 303 -30.67 3.31 -15.15
C ASN A 303 -30.75 2.03 -16.00
N THR A 304 -31.68 2.01 -16.96
CA THR A 304 -31.84 0.92 -17.95
C THR A 304 -31.34 1.29 -19.35
N ASN A 305 -31.06 2.58 -19.58
CA ASN A 305 -30.63 3.16 -20.85
C ASN A 305 -29.10 3.40 -20.91
N THR A 306 -28.32 2.73 -20.05
CA THR A 306 -26.87 2.95 -19.92
C THR A 306 -26.11 2.76 -21.23
N SER A 307 -26.56 1.85 -22.11
CA SER A 307 -25.94 1.62 -23.42
C SER A 307 -25.98 2.84 -24.36
N SER A 308 -26.90 3.81 -24.15
CA SER A 308 -26.98 5.02 -24.98
C SER A 308 -25.91 6.07 -24.67
N VAL A 309 -25.13 5.86 -23.61
CA VAL A 309 -24.09 6.78 -23.15
C VAL A 309 -22.91 6.84 -24.11
N SER A 310 -22.56 5.71 -24.73
CA SER A 310 -21.45 5.63 -25.70
C SER A 310 -21.71 6.42 -26.99
N GLU A 311 -22.90 6.99 -27.15
CA GLU A 311 -23.29 7.81 -28.31
C GLU A 311 -23.19 9.33 -28.05
N ARG A 312 -22.74 9.76 -26.86
CA ARG A 312 -22.63 11.19 -26.47
C ARG A 312 -21.51 11.45 -25.47
N ILE A 313 -21.24 12.71 -25.15
CA ILE A 313 -20.44 13.14 -23.99
C ILE A 313 -21.41 13.48 -22.86
N VAL A 314 -21.16 13.00 -21.64
CA VAL A 314 -21.98 13.31 -20.46
C VAL A 314 -21.39 14.51 -19.74
N VAL A 315 -22.17 15.58 -19.57
CA VAL A 315 -21.71 16.85 -18.96
C VAL A 315 -22.30 17.01 -17.57
N CYS A 316 -21.41 17.15 -16.57
CA CYS A 316 -21.78 17.59 -15.22
C CYS A 316 -21.43 19.06 -15.03
N SER A 317 -22.43 19.90 -14.76
CA SER A 317 -22.26 21.34 -14.58
C SER A 317 -22.53 21.75 -13.15
N LEU A 318 -21.72 22.67 -12.63
CA LEU A 318 -21.93 23.31 -11.33
C LEU A 318 -22.69 24.63 -11.49
N ASN A 319 -23.85 24.74 -10.86
CA ASN A 319 -24.68 25.94 -10.87
C ASN A 319 -24.21 26.94 -9.81
N LYS A 320 -23.74 28.11 -10.26
CA LYS A 320 -23.16 29.15 -9.40
C LYS A 320 -23.60 30.54 -9.85
N ASP A 321 -23.87 31.43 -8.90
CA ASP A 321 -24.13 32.86 -9.11
C ASP A 321 -23.20 33.74 -8.24
N ASP A 322 -23.46 35.05 -8.20
CA ASP A 322 -22.69 36.00 -7.39
C ASP A 322 -22.77 35.74 -5.88
N SER A 323 -23.77 34.97 -5.42
CA SER A 323 -23.99 34.62 -4.00
C SER A 323 -23.37 33.27 -3.60
N GLY A 324 -22.86 32.49 -4.56
CA GLY A 324 -22.21 31.19 -4.33
C GLY A 324 -22.81 30.07 -5.17
N ILE A 325 -22.64 28.82 -4.73
CA ILE A 325 -23.29 27.67 -5.37
C ILE A 325 -24.79 27.72 -5.07
N ILE A 326 -25.60 27.53 -6.11
CA ILE A 326 -27.07 27.42 -6.02
C ILE A 326 -27.39 26.00 -5.51
N PRO A 327 -28.15 25.83 -4.42
CA PRO A 327 -28.46 24.51 -3.84
C PRO A 327 -29.56 23.81 -4.66
N ASP A 328 -29.24 23.41 -5.89
CA ASP A 328 -30.11 22.67 -6.81
C ASP A 328 -29.43 21.41 -7.37
N GLY A 329 -30.06 20.78 -8.37
CA GLY A 329 -29.51 19.60 -9.03
C GLY A 329 -29.56 18.33 -8.18
N LEU A 330 -28.54 17.48 -8.32
CA LEU A 330 -28.43 16.19 -7.66
C LEU A 330 -28.30 16.38 -6.13
N GLU A 331 -29.35 16.03 -5.38
CA GLU A 331 -29.41 16.19 -3.91
C GLU A 331 -29.02 17.60 -3.40
N ASN A 332 -29.36 18.67 -4.14
CA ASN A 332 -29.02 20.07 -3.80
C ASN A 332 -27.51 20.34 -3.68
N THR A 333 -26.68 19.56 -4.36
CA THR A 333 -25.22 19.74 -4.39
C THR A 333 -24.78 20.90 -5.29
N GLY A 334 -25.70 21.45 -6.09
CA GLY A 334 -25.41 22.41 -7.14
C GLY A 334 -24.88 21.78 -8.43
N TYR A 335 -24.58 20.48 -8.43
CA TYR A 335 -24.21 19.75 -9.64
C TYR A 335 -25.45 19.20 -10.35
N SER A 336 -25.50 19.37 -11.67
CA SER A 336 -26.52 18.80 -12.55
C SER A 336 -25.87 18.01 -13.68
N SER A 337 -26.47 16.87 -14.02
CA SER A 337 -26.09 16.02 -15.15
C SER A 337 -27.03 16.26 -16.33
N ASP A 338 -26.51 16.35 -17.55
CA ASP A 338 -27.32 16.37 -18.77
C ASP A 338 -27.87 14.98 -19.14
N PHE A 339 -27.30 13.92 -18.56
CA PHE A 339 -27.82 12.57 -18.61
C PHE A 339 -28.75 12.32 -17.41
N GLU A 340 -30.00 11.93 -17.68
CA GLU A 340 -31.01 11.66 -16.65
C GLU A 340 -30.68 10.37 -15.87
N LEU A 341 -30.41 10.52 -14.58
CA LEU A 341 -30.20 9.40 -13.65
C LEU A 341 -31.52 8.94 -13.05
N VAL A 342 -31.73 7.62 -12.98
CA VAL A 342 -32.94 7.02 -12.40
C VAL A 342 -32.71 6.70 -10.92
N SER A 343 -33.49 7.34 -10.05
CA SER A 343 -33.41 7.16 -8.58
C SER A 343 -31.98 7.22 -8.02
N PRO A 344 -31.19 8.27 -8.32
CA PRO A 344 -29.80 8.34 -7.89
C PRO A 344 -29.70 8.45 -6.36
N ILE A 345 -28.76 7.71 -5.77
CA ILE A 345 -28.31 7.88 -4.39
C ILE A 345 -26.87 8.38 -4.44
N ILE A 346 -26.63 9.60 -3.95
CA ILE A 346 -25.31 10.23 -4.04
C ILE A 346 -24.41 9.71 -2.92
N HIS A 347 -23.27 9.13 -3.27
CA HIS A 347 -22.28 8.64 -2.31
C HIS A 347 -21.20 9.69 -2.02
N GLN A 348 -20.67 10.35 -3.06
CA GLN A 348 -19.59 11.31 -2.93
C GLN A 348 -19.81 12.52 -3.83
N VAL A 349 -19.44 13.70 -3.33
CA VAL A 349 -19.40 14.97 -4.06
C VAL A 349 -18.07 15.65 -3.80
N ASN A 350 -17.44 16.19 -4.84
CA ASN A 350 -16.17 16.90 -4.77
C ASN A 350 -16.32 18.32 -5.34
N TYR A 351 -15.80 19.31 -4.62
CA TYR A 351 -15.74 20.71 -5.02
C TYR A 351 -14.28 21.12 -5.16
N TYR A 352 -13.96 21.77 -6.27
CA TYR A 352 -12.61 22.14 -6.64
C TYR A 352 -12.46 23.65 -6.77
N ASP A 353 -11.20 24.09 -6.77
CA ASP A 353 -10.73 25.42 -7.16
C ASP A 353 -11.02 26.58 -6.19
N ASP A 354 -12.23 26.64 -5.64
CA ASP A 354 -12.65 27.73 -4.75
C ASP A 354 -13.51 27.23 -3.58
N TYR A 355 -13.93 28.17 -2.72
CA TYR A 355 -14.74 27.88 -1.53
C TYR A 355 -16.19 28.33 -1.69
N SER A 356 -16.70 28.40 -2.92
CA SER A 356 -18.10 28.79 -3.17
C SER A 356 -19.11 27.78 -2.62
N PHE A 357 -18.72 26.52 -2.43
CA PHE A 357 -19.52 25.49 -1.76
C PHE A 357 -19.86 25.81 -0.30
N LEU A 358 -19.15 26.77 0.31
CA LEU A 358 -19.45 27.27 1.65
C LEU A 358 -20.81 27.99 1.74
N SER A 359 -21.52 28.24 0.63
CA SER A 359 -22.90 28.72 0.61
C SER A 359 -23.93 27.62 0.92
N LEU A 360 -23.59 26.34 0.73
CA LEU A 360 -24.50 25.21 0.87
C LEU A 360 -24.82 24.89 2.34
N VAL A 361 -26.03 24.36 2.60
CA VAL A 361 -26.62 24.17 3.94
C VAL A 361 -25.73 23.37 4.92
N GLY A 362 -24.90 22.44 4.44
CA GLY A 362 -23.94 21.69 5.26
C GLY A 362 -22.65 22.43 5.65
N PHE A 363 -22.31 23.51 4.94
CA PHE A 363 -21.06 24.25 5.11
C PHE A 363 -21.23 25.66 5.73
N GLN A 364 -22.45 26.05 6.10
CA GLN A 364 -22.73 27.43 6.53
C GLN A 364 -22.17 27.80 7.91
N ASN A 365 -21.78 26.83 8.74
CA ASN A 365 -21.19 27.11 10.06
C ASN A 365 -19.79 27.74 9.89
N ARG A 366 -19.68 29.07 9.96
CA ARG A 366 -18.42 29.81 9.74
C ARG A 366 -17.34 29.59 10.80
N ALA A 367 -17.69 29.14 12.01
CA ALA A 367 -16.69 28.77 13.02
C ALA A 367 -16.01 27.44 12.67
N LYS A 368 -16.77 26.54 12.06
CA LYS A 368 -16.32 25.24 11.54
C LYS A 368 -15.62 25.40 10.19
N PHE A 369 -16.26 26.08 9.25
CA PHE A 369 -15.80 26.32 7.89
C PHE A 369 -15.56 27.82 7.64
N PRO A 370 -14.36 28.33 7.97
CA PRO A 370 -14.03 29.74 7.80
C PRO A 370 -13.98 30.15 6.32
N ALA A 371 -14.06 31.46 6.06
CA ALA A 371 -13.81 31.99 4.73
C ALA A 371 -12.33 31.84 4.32
N GLN A 372 -12.08 31.78 3.01
CA GLN A 372 -10.73 31.64 2.48
C GLN A 372 -9.81 32.80 2.85
N THR A 373 -8.52 32.50 2.98
CA THR A 373 -7.45 33.50 3.10
C THR A 373 -6.50 33.49 1.89
N VAL A 374 -6.52 32.41 1.08
CA VAL A 374 -5.66 32.16 -0.08
C VAL A 374 -6.47 31.41 -1.16
N ALA A 375 -6.17 31.67 -2.45
CA ALA A 375 -6.79 30.98 -3.58
C ALA A 375 -6.33 29.51 -3.68
N ALA A 376 -7.22 28.60 -4.10
CA ALA A 376 -6.96 27.15 -4.11
C ALA A 376 -7.26 26.49 -5.48
N ASN A 377 -7.04 27.23 -6.57
CA ASN A 377 -7.27 26.77 -7.95
C ASN A 377 -6.53 25.46 -8.22
N GLY A 378 -7.23 24.45 -8.74
CA GLY A 378 -6.70 23.12 -9.04
C GLY A 378 -6.86 22.11 -7.90
N PHE A 379 -7.13 22.55 -6.66
CA PHE A 379 -7.22 21.66 -5.50
C PHE A 379 -8.66 21.28 -5.15
N LEU A 380 -8.82 20.11 -4.53
CA LEU A 380 -10.04 19.70 -3.87
C LEU A 380 -10.22 20.52 -2.59
N THR A 381 -11.13 21.49 -2.61
CA THR A 381 -11.35 22.43 -1.51
C THR A 381 -12.46 21.98 -0.57
N GLY A 382 -13.43 21.21 -1.08
CA GLY A 382 -14.54 20.69 -0.29
C GLY A 382 -15.02 19.34 -0.79
N SER A 383 -15.58 18.53 0.11
CA SER A 383 -16.23 17.28 -0.27
C SER A 383 -17.39 16.92 0.64
N ILE A 384 -18.29 16.10 0.11
CA ILE A 384 -19.40 15.49 0.84
C ILE A 384 -19.25 13.98 0.67
N SER A 385 -19.21 13.25 1.77
CA SER A 385 -19.18 11.78 1.79
C SER A 385 -20.38 11.27 2.56
N SER A 386 -21.17 10.38 1.97
CA SER A 386 -22.32 9.79 2.65
C SER A 386 -21.87 8.71 3.62
N VAL A 387 -22.55 8.60 4.75
CA VAL A 387 -22.50 7.39 5.57
C VAL A 387 -23.41 6.37 4.90
N LEU A 388 -22.82 5.29 4.39
CA LEU A 388 -23.53 4.28 3.60
C LEU A 388 -24.70 3.69 4.39
N ASP A 389 -25.75 3.32 3.66
CA ASP A 389 -26.99 2.76 4.21
C ASP A 389 -27.74 3.69 5.18
N THR A 390 -27.41 5.00 5.19
CA THR A 390 -28.10 6.04 5.95
C THR A 390 -28.31 7.31 5.12
N SER A 391 -29.05 8.28 5.67
CA SER A 391 -29.17 9.62 5.07
C SER A 391 -28.09 10.60 5.55
N ALA A 392 -27.16 10.18 6.41
CA ALA A 392 -26.16 11.07 6.98
C ALA A 392 -25.07 11.43 5.97
N LYS A 393 -24.66 12.70 5.98
CA LYS A 393 -23.61 13.25 5.11
C LYS A 393 -22.51 13.84 5.98
N LEU A 394 -21.27 13.54 5.64
CA LEU A 394 -20.07 14.08 6.27
C LEU A 394 -19.47 15.13 5.35
N TYR A 395 -19.28 16.33 5.88
CA TYR A 395 -18.76 17.47 5.15
C TYR A 395 -17.29 17.69 5.50
N THR A 396 -16.47 17.90 4.47
CA THR A 396 -15.04 18.17 4.63
C THR A 396 -14.65 19.42 3.86
N ALA A 397 -13.78 20.26 4.44
CA ALA A 397 -13.15 21.39 3.76
C ALA A 397 -11.65 21.43 4.07
N ALA A 398 -10.84 21.56 3.03
CA ALA A 398 -9.39 21.69 3.12
C ALA A 398 -8.95 23.11 2.75
N TYR A 399 -8.10 23.71 3.58
CA TYR A 399 -7.56 25.05 3.41
C TYR A 399 -6.05 25.00 3.26
N TYR A 400 -5.56 25.77 2.31
CA TYR A 400 -4.20 25.72 1.84
C TYR A 400 -3.45 27.02 2.15
N ASP A 401 -2.15 26.93 2.42
CA ASP A 401 -1.29 28.12 2.39
C ASP A 401 -0.95 28.51 0.95
N ILE A 402 -0.11 29.55 0.76
CA ILE A 402 0.45 29.96 -0.54
C ILE A 402 1.50 28.99 -1.11
N LYS A 403 1.67 27.84 -0.45
CA LYS A 403 2.51 26.71 -0.86
C LYS A 403 1.71 25.40 -1.00
N GLY A 404 0.37 25.43 -0.90
CA GLY A 404 -0.64 24.40 -1.22
C GLY A 404 -0.56 23.20 -0.35
N ARG A 405 0.00 23.46 0.82
CA ARG A 405 0.04 22.52 1.90
C ARG A 405 -1.24 22.75 2.69
N PRO A 406 -1.97 21.67 3.04
CA PRO A 406 -3.16 21.81 3.87
C PRO A 406 -2.75 22.32 5.25
N ILE A 407 -3.01 23.60 5.51
CA ILE A 407 -2.78 24.23 6.82
C ILE A 407 -3.95 24.01 7.76
N ARG A 408 -5.13 23.70 7.22
CA ARG A 408 -6.31 23.34 7.99
C ARG A 408 -7.16 22.36 7.22
N VAL A 409 -7.62 21.30 7.87
CA VAL A 409 -8.69 20.43 7.37
C VAL A 409 -9.78 20.38 8.42
N THR A 410 -11.02 20.62 8.02
CA THR A 410 -12.20 20.44 8.87
C THR A 410 -13.03 19.31 8.31
N GLN A 411 -13.39 18.34 9.15
CA GLN A 411 -14.11 17.14 8.74
C GLN A 411 -15.15 16.77 9.79
N ASP A 412 -16.34 16.39 9.33
CA ASP A 412 -17.43 15.95 10.18
C ASP A 412 -17.21 14.53 10.70
N ASP A 413 -17.76 14.27 11.88
CA ASP A 413 -17.94 12.92 12.38
C ASP A 413 -19.41 12.48 12.27
N HIS A 414 -19.63 11.16 12.27
CA HIS A 414 -20.97 10.57 12.13
C HIS A 414 -21.81 10.69 13.41
N LEU A 415 -21.24 11.17 14.52
CA LEU A 415 -21.93 11.47 15.76
C LEU A 415 -22.45 12.92 15.83
N GLY A 416 -22.25 13.72 14.77
CA GLY A 416 -22.71 15.10 14.66
C GLY A 416 -21.72 16.14 15.18
N GLY A 417 -20.53 15.71 15.60
CA GLY A 417 -19.38 16.55 15.89
C GLY A 417 -18.49 16.81 14.67
N TYR A 418 -17.28 17.30 14.91
CA TYR A 418 -16.28 17.50 13.85
C TYR A 418 -14.85 17.58 14.40
N LYS A 419 -13.89 17.27 13.54
CA LYS A 419 -12.45 17.41 13.78
C LYS A 419 -11.89 18.57 12.95
N ILE A 420 -11.07 19.41 13.58
CA ILE A 420 -10.22 20.38 12.89
C ILE A 420 -8.77 19.97 13.09
N THR A 421 -8.05 19.72 12.01
CA THR A 421 -6.60 19.54 12.03
C THR A 421 -5.94 20.79 11.49
N VAL A 422 -5.01 21.38 12.24
CA VAL A 422 -4.20 22.53 11.83
C VAL A 422 -2.73 22.11 11.81
N THR A 423 -2.06 22.35 10.70
CA THR A 423 -0.65 21.98 10.51
C THR A 423 0.21 23.20 10.32
N ASN A 424 1.18 23.37 11.21
CA ASN A 424 2.29 24.30 11.03
C ASN A 424 3.48 23.54 10.46
N TYR A 425 4.17 24.15 9.52
CA TYR A 425 5.29 23.53 8.81
C TYR A 425 6.63 24.16 9.20
N THR A 426 7.71 23.40 9.10
CA THR A 426 9.09 23.89 9.15
C THR A 426 9.43 24.72 7.92
N PHE A 427 10.61 25.35 7.94
CA PHE A 427 11.16 25.98 6.74
C PHE A 427 11.50 24.96 5.65
N THR A 428 11.56 23.66 5.89
CA THR A 428 11.73 22.65 4.82
C THR A 428 10.38 22.20 4.24
N GLY A 429 9.33 22.16 5.06
CA GLY A 429 8.00 21.72 4.62
C GLY A 429 7.42 20.58 5.43
N LYS A 430 8.18 20.05 6.39
CA LYS A 430 7.73 19.02 7.33
C LYS A 430 6.82 19.61 8.41
N PRO A 431 5.89 18.84 9.00
CA PRO A 431 5.10 19.32 10.13
C PRO A 431 6.01 19.69 11.30
N SER A 432 5.97 20.94 11.76
CA SER A 432 6.60 21.35 13.02
C SER A 432 5.65 21.19 14.20
N GLN A 433 4.34 21.39 13.94
CA GLN A 433 3.27 21.18 14.89
C GLN A 433 2.00 20.77 14.16
N VAL A 434 1.27 19.80 14.71
CA VAL A 434 -0.08 19.43 14.29
C VAL A 434 -1.01 19.59 15.49
N VAL A 435 -2.09 20.34 15.32
CA VAL A 435 -3.12 20.52 16.35
C VAL A 435 -4.41 19.88 15.85
N ASN A 436 -4.90 18.88 16.56
CA ASN A 436 -6.24 18.34 16.35
C ASN A 436 -7.19 18.91 17.40
N ALA A 437 -8.31 19.45 16.96
CA ALA A 437 -9.40 19.89 17.82
C ALA A 437 -10.64 19.05 17.54
N HIS A 438 -11.04 18.25 18.52
CA HIS A 438 -12.17 17.33 18.46
C HIS A 438 -13.36 17.92 19.18
N TYR A 439 -14.44 18.19 18.44
CA TYR A 439 -15.69 18.74 18.95
C TYR A 439 -16.75 17.64 18.97
N HIS A 440 -17.01 17.05 20.15
CA HIS A 440 -18.09 16.07 20.33
C HIS A 440 -19.36 16.75 20.85
N THR A 441 -20.55 16.26 20.46
CA THR A 441 -21.82 16.97 20.63
C THR A 441 -22.09 17.32 22.10
N LYS A 442 -21.95 18.62 22.44
CA LYS A 442 -22.19 19.29 23.74
C LYS A 442 -21.01 19.43 24.71
N GLU A 443 -19.78 19.07 24.31
CA GLU A 443 -18.58 19.29 25.14
C GLU A 443 -17.65 20.39 24.60
N THR A 444 -16.78 20.93 25.47
CA THR A 444 -15.63 21.74 25.04
C THR A 444 -14.68 20.90 24.20
N ALA A 445 -14.09 21.51 23.16
CA ALA A 445 -13.17 20.81 22.28
C ALA A 445 -12.02 20.12 23.04
N LYS A 446 -11.78 18.84 22.73
CA LYS A 446 -10.57 18.13 23.18
C LYS A 446 -9.46 18.42 22.18
N LEU A 447 -8.36 18.97 22.69
CA LEU A 447 -7.21 19.36 21.87
C LEU A 447 -6.10 18.32 22.00
N GLU A 448 -5.54 17.89 20.88
CA GLU A 448 -4.28 17.17 20.81
C GLU A 448 -3.25 18.05 20.10
N ILE A 449 -2.09 18.23 20.70
CA ILE A 449 -1.02 19.05 20.14
C ILE A 449 0.22 18.18 19.99
N TYR A 450 0.57 17.88 18.75
CA TYR A 450 1.82 17.22 18.40
C TYR A 450 2.88 18.26 18.01
N LYS A 451 4.11 18.10 18.49
CA LYS A 451 5.26 18.86 17.99
C LYS A 451 6.37 17.91 17.60
N TYR A 452 6.98 18.20 16.46
CA TYR A 452 8.04 17.40 15.86
C TYR A 452 9.33 18.21 15.85
N THR A 453 10.40 17.58 16.31
CA THR A 453 11.76 18.15 16.31
C THR A 453 12.63 17.33 15.39
N TYR A 454 13.38 18.03 14.55
CA TYR A 454 14.27 17.43 13.57
C TYR A 454 15.73 17.80 13.87
N ASP A 455 16.67 16.92 13.49
CA ASP A 455 18.10 17.21 13.58
C ASP A 455 18.60 18.07 12.41
N HIS A 456 19.92 18.21 12.30
CA HIS A 456 20.56 19.02 11.27
C HIS A 456 20.52 18.43 9.85
N ALA A 457 20.14 17.16 9.71
CA ALA A 457 19.89 16.50 8.43
C ALA A 457 18.37 16.32 8.21
N ASP A 458 17.54 17.03 8.99
CA ASP A 458 16.09 17.03 8.92
C ASP A 458 15.46 15.66 9.24
N ARG A 459 16.12 14.82 10.05
CA ARG A 459 15.60 13.53 10.56
C ARG A 459 14.78 13.74 11.83
N LEU A 460 13.66 13.03 11.99
CA LEU A 460 12.76 13.18 13.14
C LEU A 460 13.39 12.59 14.41
N VAL A 461 13.82 13.45 15.34
CA VAL A 461 14.47 13.01 16.59
C VAL A 461 13.53 12.97 17.78
N LYS A 462 12.42 13.73 17.76
CA LYS A 462 11.51 13.79 18.89
C LYS A 462 10.09 14.17 18.48
N THR A 463 9.13 13.42 19.01
CA THR A 463 7.70 13.73 18.93
C THR A 463 7.17 13.97 20.35
N THR A 464 6.58 15.14 20.57
CA THR A 464 5.89 15.46 21.84
C THR A 464 4.39 15.59 21.61
N HIS A 465 3.60 15.25 22.62
CA HIS A 465 2.16 15.27 22.62
C HIS A 465 1.61 15.98 23.87
N GLN A 466 0.48 16.65 23.72
CA GLN A 466 -0.14 17.39 24.81
C GLN A 466 -1.67 17.38 24.61
N LEU A 467 -2.42 16.99 25.66
CA LEU A 467 -3.89 16.98 25.66
C LEU A 467 -4.46 18.35 26.06
N GLY A 468 -4.20 19.35 25.23
CA GLY A 468 -4.61 20.73 25.42
C GLY A 468 -3.51 21.63 25.96
N PRO A 469 -3.65 22.96 25.81
CA PRO A 469 -2.54 23.91 25.93
C PRO A 469 -1.91 23.99 27.33
N ASN A 470 -2.67 23.62 28.37
CA ASN A 470 -2.23 23.64 29.76
C ASN A 470 -1.93 22.25 30.34
N ALA A 471 -2.10 21.18 29.55
CA ALA A 471 -1.80 19.82 30.01
C ALA A 471 -0.28 19.56 30.03
N PRO A 472 0.22 18.54 30.75
CA PRO A 472 1.63 18.17 30.69
C PRO A 472 2.06 17.83 29.26
N ILE A 473 3.24 18.30 28.86
CA ILE A 473 3.87 17.89 27.60
C ILE A 473 4.49 16.51 27.83
N VAL A 474 4.05 15.53 27.07
CA VAL A 474 4.55 14.16 27.09
C VAL A 474 5.46 13.95 25.88
N VAL A 475 6.59 13.30 26.07
CA VAL A 475 7.43 12.85 24.96
C VAL A 475 6.88 11.50 24.52
N LEU A 476 6.22 11.45 23.36
CA LEU A 476 5.73 10.18 22.83
C LEU A 476 6.88 9.28 22.44
N SER A 477 7.83 9.82 21.66
CA SER A 477 8.98 9.07 21.19
C SER A 477 10.21 9.97 20.95
N GLU A 478 11.39 9.41 21.22
CA GLU A 478 12.71 9.95 20.88
C GLU A 478 13.48 8.94 20.03
N ASN A 479 13.95 9.39 18.86
CA ASN A 479 14.67 8.56 17.91
C ASN A 479 16.14 8.95 17.85
N THR A 480 17.01 7.96 17.71
CA THR A 480 18.40 8.15 17.30
C THR A 480 18.68 7.38 16.02
N TYR A 481 19.71 7.78 15.30
CA TYR A 481 20.08 7.20 14.02
C TYR A 481 21.54 6.75 14.06
N ASP A 482 21.87 5.70 13.29
CA ASP A 482 23.25 5.30 13.08
C ASP A 482 23.93 6.23 12.05
N GLU A 483 25.22 6.01 11.82
CA GLU A 483 25.99 6.87 10.90
C GLU A 483 25.52 6.79 9.44
N LEU A 484 24.80 5.74 9.04
CA LEU A 484 24.18 5.61 7.72
C LEU A 484 22.79 6.26 7.65
N GLY A 485 22.28 6.81 8.77
CA GLY A 485 20.98 7.46 8.85
C GLY A 485 19.81 6.50 9.10
N ARG A 486 20.08 5.25 9.47
CA ARG A 486 19.05 4.24 9.79
C ARG A 486 18.62 4.40 11.24
N LEU A 487 17.36 4.07 11.56
CA LEU A 487 16.88 4.14 12.94
C LEU A 487 17.73 3.23 13.83
N SER A 488 18.39 3.79 14.83
CA SER A 488 19.26 3.06 15.76
C SER A 488 18.54 2.78 17.06
N THR A 489 17.84 3.78 17.64
CA THR A 489 17.00 3.56 18.82
C THR A 489 15.70 4.32 18.72
N LYS A 490 14.66 3.80 19.35
CA LYS A 490 13.41 4.50 19.64
C LYS A 490 13.08 4.33 21.11
N THR A 491 12.91 5.43 21.83
CA THR A 491 12.59 5.44 23.26
C THR A 491 11.23 6.08 23.47
N TYR A 492 10.31 5.36 24.10
CA TYR A 492 8.99 5.90 24.45
C TYR A 492 8.99 6.53 25.85
N HIS A 493 8.22 7.60 26.03
CA HIS A 493 8.01 8.26 27.33
C HIS A 493 9.30 8.70 28.08
N GLN A 494 10.43 8.85 27.37
CA GLN A 494 11.76 9.02 27.96
C GLN A 494 12.08 7.96 29.03
N ASN A 495 11.50 6.78 28.88
CA ASN A 495 11.65 5.67 29.80
C ASN A 495 12.53 4.63 29.12
N ASP A 496 13.76 4.45 29.63
CA ASP A 496 14.71 3.48 29.07
C ASP A 496 14.18 2.05 29.09
N SER A 497 13.21 1.74 29.96
CA SER A 497 12.58 0.43 29.94
C SER A 497 11.71 0.20 28.68
N LEU A 498 11.22 1.27 28.05
CA LEU A 498 10.45 1.25 26.81
C LEU A 498 11.32 1.57 25.58
N LYS A 499 12.63 1.37 25.67
CA LYS A 499 13.56 1.60 24.56
C LYS A 499 13.72 0.35 23.69
N SER A 500 13.67 0.54 22.38
CA SER A 500 14.05 -0.45 21.36
C SER A 500 15.31 0.01 20.63
N THR A 501 16.25 -0.90 20.42
CA THR A 501 17.50 -0.71 19.67
C THR A 501 17.48 -1.60 18.44
N TYR A 502 17.79 -1.07 17.28
CA TYR A 502 17.69 -1.77 15.99
C TYR A 502 19.08 -2.05 15.43
N THR A 503 19.29 -3.25 14.92
CA THR A 503 20.53 -3.67 14.25
C THR A 503 20.25 -4.17 12.84
N TYR A 504 21.22 -4.00 11.94
CA TYR A 504 21.07 -4.32 10.52
C TYR A 504 22.31 -5.04 10.00
N ASN A 505 22.14 -5.84 8.94
CA ASN A 505 23.27 -6.39 8.19
C ASN A 505 23.75 -5.41 7.09
N ILE A 506 24.75 -5.85 6.30
CA ILE A 506 25.32 -5.07 5.20
C ILE A 506 24.34 -4.79 4.05
N ARG A 507 23.36 -5.67 3.85
CA ARG A 507 22.27 -5.52 2.86
C ARG A 507 21.13 -4.64 3.39
N ASN A 508 21.34 -3.98 4.53
CA ASN A 508 20.37 -3.12 5.18
C ASN A 508 19.10 -3.85 5.68
N TRP A 509 19.17 -5.16 5.85
CA TRP A 509 18.09 -5.94 6.45
C TRP A 509 18.20 -5.89 7.97
N LEU A 510 17.05 -5.79 8.64
CA LEU A 510 16.98 -5.78 10.10
C LEU A 510 17.39 -7.16 10.63
N THR A 511 18.35 -7.21 11.56
CA THR A 511 18.83 -8.44 12.21
C THR A 511 18.40 -8.53 13.67
N GLY A 512 17.91 -7.45 14.26
CA GLY A 512 17.45 -7.49 15.64
C GLY A 512 16.78 -6.23 16.14
N ILE A 513 15.92 -6.42 17.14
CA ILE A 513 15.27 -5.39 17.94
C ILE A 513 15.56 -5.76 19.40
N THR A 514 16.35 -4.98 20.12
CA THR A 514 16.71 -5.28 21.52
C THR A 514 16.18 -4.20 22.44
N GLY A 515 15.43 -4.60 23.47
CA GLY A 515 14.85 -3.72 24.46
C GLY A 515 14.68 -4.40 25.82
N SER A 516 14.36 -3.62 26.86
CA SER A 516 14.26 -4.16 28.22
C SER A 516 13.01 -4.99 28.50
N LYS A 517 12.03 -4.97 27.59
CA LYS A 517 10.72 -5.65 27.71
C LYS A 517 10.45 -6.66 26.60
N PHE A 518 11.06 -6.43 25.44
CA PHE A 518 10.95 -7.27 24.27
C PHE A 518 12.30 -7.28 23.54
N THR A 519 12.75 -8.46 23.13
CA THR A 519 13.91 -8.65 22.27
C THR A 519 13.57 -9.60 21.13
N GLN A 520 14.09 -9.34 19.94
CA GLN A 520 14.00 -10.15 18.74
C GLN A 520 15.35 -10.19 18.03
N LYS A 521 15.72 -11.36 17.50
CA LYS A 521 16.85 -11.55 16.59
C LYS A 521 16.34 -12.28 15.34
N LEU A 522 16.80 -11.83 14.17
CA LEU A 522 16.45 -12.39 12.87
C LEU A 522 17.72 -12.90 12.20
N PHE A 523 17.59 -14.07 11.57
CA PHE A 523 18.64 -14.72 10.81
C PHE A 523 18.20 -14.85 9.35
N TYR A 524 19.16 -14.71 8.45
CA TYR A 524 18.95 -14.86 7.02
C TYR A 524 19.88 -15.94 6.50
N ASN A 525 21.08 -15.55 6.09
CA ASN A 525 22.13 -16.41 5.56
C ASN A 525 22.99 -17.07 6.65
N GLU A 526 22.80 -16.70 7.91
CA GLU A 526 23.51 -17.30 9.02
C GLU A 526 22.99 -18.71 9.33
N GLN A 527 23.89 -19.64 9.59
CA GLN A 527 23.56 -20.96 10.13
C GLN A 527 23.53 -20.88 11.66
N ASP A 528 22.41 -21.27 12.27
CA ASP A 528 22.23 -21.45 13.71
C ASP A 528 21.35 -22.69 13.93
N GLU A 529 21.94 -23.73 14.54
CA GLU A 529 21.31 -25.03 14.76
C GLU A 529 20.76 -25.66 13.44
N ASP A 530 19.47 -26.03 13.41
CA ASP A 530 18.78 -26.72 12.32
C ASP A 530 18.12 -25.79 11.27
N ASN A 531 18.40 -24.47 11.30
CA ASN A 531 17.84 -23.55 10.32
C ASN A 531 18.41 -23.80 8.91
N THR A 532 17.68 -23.36 7.88
CA THR A 532 18.16 -23.37 6.49
C THR A 532 18.48 -21.94 6.06
N PRO A 533 19.76 -21.59 5.85
CA PRO A 533 20.15 -20.26 5.40
C PRO A 533 19.43 -19.81 4.14
N CYS A 534 18.94 -18.58 4.16
CA CYS A 534 18.25 -17.94 3.06
C CYS A 534 19.06 -16.72 2.58
N TYR A 535 19.31 -16.63 1.27
CA TYR A 535 20.14 -15.58 0.69
C TYR A 535 19.32 -14.53 -0.05
N ASN A 536 18.08 -14.86 -0.46
CA ASN A 536 17.23 -14.00 -1.27
C ASN A 536 16.36 -12.99 -0.48
N GLY A 537 16.58 -12.87 0.83
CA GLY A 537 15.86 -11.97 1.73
C GLY A 537 14.76 -12.63 2.58
N ASN A 538 14.51 -13.93 2.42
CA ASN A 538 13.68 -14.67 3.38
C ASN A 538 14.38 -14.77 4.75
N ILE A 539 13.60 -14.73 5.83
CA ILE A 539 14.10 -14.92 7.19
C ILE A 539 14.13 -16.42 7.46
N SER A 540 15.31 -16.97 7.77
CA SER A 540 15.51 -18.40 8.04
C SER A 540 15.15 -18.78 9.47
N GLN A 541 15.37 -17.86 10.42
CA GLN A 541 15.04 -18.06 11.82
C GLN A 541 14.71 -16.73 12.51
N MET A 542 13.83 -16.79 13.51
CA MET A 542 13.50 -15.69 14.40
C MET A 542 13.53 -16.15 15.85
N ASN A 543 14.31 -15.48 16.69
CA ASN A 543 14.33 -15.71 18.14
C ASN A 543 13.71 -14.50 18.84
N TRP A 544 12.93 -14.70 19.90
CA TRP A 544 12.38 -13.61 20.70
C TRP A 544 12.20 -13.96 22.18
N SER A 545 12.16 -12.92 23.01
CA SER A 545 11.87 -13.05 24.44
C SER A 545 11.17 -11.80 24.97
N VAL A 546 10.44 -11.97 26.07
CA VAL A 546 9.75 -10.90 26.80
C VAL A 546 10.07 -10.99 28.28
N THR A 547 10.12 -9.85 28.95
CA THR A 547 10.66 -9.78 30.32
C THR A 547 9.70 -10.27 31.39
N SER A 548 8.39 -10.26 31.13
CA SER A 548 7.40 -10.87 32.01
C SER A 548 7.48 -12.39 32.06
N GLU A 549 8.24 -13.01 31.13
CA GLU A 549 8.42 -14.45 30.97
C GLU A 549 9.93 -14.76 31.04
N ALA A 550 10.58 -14.26 32.09
CA ALA A 550 12.03 -14.32 32.25
C ALA A 550 12.56 -15.76 32.22
N GLY A 551 13.64 -15.98 31.47
CA GLY A 551 14.26 -17.30 31.27
C GLY A 551 13.79 -18.02 30.00
N LEU A 552 12.67 -17.60 29.41
CA LEU A 552 12.15 -18.19 28.17
C LEU A 552 12.66 -17.43 26.93
N ILE A 553 13.31 -18.16 26.02
CA ILE A 553 13.66 -17.68 24.69
C ILE A 553 12.93 -18.58 23.70
N ARG A 554 12.10 -17.97 22.87
CA ARG A 554 11.35 -18.67 21.84
C ARG A 554 12.04 -18.51 20.51
N ASN A 555 11.90 -19.50 19.64
CA ASN A 555 12.37 -19.43 18.28
C ASN A 555 11.40 -20.06 17.28
N TYR A 556 11.49 -19.57 16.06
CA TYR A 556 10.94 -20.22 14.88
C TYR A 556 12.05 -20.45 13.87
N ASN A 557 12.20 -21.70 13.40
CA ASN A 557 12.98 -22.03 12.22
C ASN A 557 12.02 -22.14 11.03
N PHE A 558 12.19 -21.28 10.03
CA PHE A 558 11.31 -21.21 8.88
C PHE A 558 11.86 -22.03 7.71
N GLN A 559 10.97 -22.71 7.00
CA GLN A 559 11.27 -23.41 5.76
C GLN A 559 10.34 -22.93 4.66
N TYR A 560 10.90 -22.66 3.48
CA TYR A 560 10.17 -22.17 2.32
C TYR A 560 10.20 -23.20 1.19
N ASP A 561 9.26 -23.11 0.26
CA ASP A 561 9.33 -23.84 -1.00
C ASP A 561 10.09 -23.05 -2.08
N GLU A 562 10.30 -23.67 -3.22
CA GLU A 562 11.03 -23.06 -4.35
C GLU A 562 10.25 -21.92 -5.03
N LEU A 563 9.02 -21.64 -4.60
CA LEU A 563 8.24 -20.46 -4.97
C LEU A 563 8.27 -19.37 -3.89
N ASN A 564 9.13 -19.54 -2.87
CA ASN A 564 9.28 -18.67 -1.70
C ASN A 564 8.05 -18.60 -0.78
N ARG A 565 7.18 -19.61 -0.79
CA ARG A 565 6.03 -19.73 0.11
C ARG A 565 6.43 -20.43 1.41
N LEU A 566 5.90 -20.00 2.55
CA LEU A 566 6.21 -20.57 3.85
C LEU A 566 5.63 -21.99 3.96
N LYS A 567 6.48 -23.02 4.06
CA LYS A 567 6.05 -24.42 4.25
C LYS A 567 5.92 -24.81 5.71
N ARG A 568 6.86 -24.35 6.54
CA ARG A 568 6.93 -24.75 7.95
C ARG A 568 7.49 -23.64 8.80
N ALA A 569 6.90 -23.47 9.98
CA ALA A 569 7.48 -22.73 11.09
C ALA A 569 7.68 -23.71 12.24
N ILE A 570 8.92 -24.16 12.43
CA ILE A 570 9.28 -25.11 13.48
C ILE A 570 9.50 -24.31 14.76
N TYR A 571 8.68 -24.56 15.77
CA TYR A 571 8.80 -23.88 17.05
C TYR A 571 9.90 -24.50 17.92
N GLY A 572 10.59 -23.66 18.67
CA GLY A 572 11.43 -24.07 19.77
C GLY A 572 11.31 -23.09 20.93
N GLU A 573 11.58 -23.57 22.13
CA GLU A 573 11.65 -22.74 23.32
C GLU A 573 12.72 -23.27 24.27
N SER A 574 13.63 -22.40 24.70
CA SER A 574 14.52 -22.71 25.80
C SER A 574 13.78 -22.52 27.12
N ASN A 575 13.65 -23.58 27.90
CA ASN A 575 13.09 -23.53 29.24
C ASN A 575 13.98 -24.31 30.23
N ASP A 576 13.82 -24.03 31.53
CA ASP A 576 14.60 -24.68 32.61
C ASP A 576 14.04 -26.05 33.03
N ASP A 577 12.82 -26.41 32.59
CA ASP A 577 12.17 -27.69 32.92
C ASP A 577 12.23 -28.66 31.73
N PRO A 578 13.09 -29.69 31.75
CA PRO A 578 13.25 -30.61 30.63
C PRO A 578 12.00 -31.44 30.31
N ASN A 579 10.94 -31.40 31.12
CA ASN A 579 9.66 -32.05 30.84
C ASN A 579 8.63 -31.10 30.21
N TYR A 580 8.87 -29.78 30.22
CA TYR A 580 8.05 -28.80 29.54
C TYR A 580 8.54 -28.70 28.09
N CYS A 581 7.74 -29.20 27.14
CA CYS A 581 8.09 -29.22 25.72
C CYS A 581 7.02 -28.49 24.90
N PRO A 582 6.97 -27.16 24.97
CA PRO A 582 5.95 -26.39 24.26
C PRO A 582 6.15 -26.52 22.75
N ASP A 583 5.03 -26.65 22.03
CA ASP A 583 5.04 -26.70 20.57
C ASP A 583 3.95 -25.79 20.01
N TYR A 584 4.39 -24.77 19.26
CA TYR A 584 3.56 -23.87 18.47
C TYR A 584 3.93 -23.93 16.98
N GLY A 585 4.43 -25.08 16.56
CA GLY A 585 4.81 -25.35 15.19
C GLY A 585 3.63 -25.32 14.23
N VAL A 586 3.88 -24.96 12.98
CA VAL A 586 2.87 -24.99 11.93
C VAL A 586 3.45 -25.53 10.63
N ASP A 587 2.72 -26.42 9.97
CA ASP A 587 2.99 -26.93 8.63
C ASP A 587 1.90 -26.47 7.65
N TYR A 588 2.31 -26.08 6.44
CA TYR A 588 1.45 -25.59 5.37
C TYR A 588 1.71 -26.38 4.08
N VAL A 589 0.63 -26.72 3.38
CA VAL A 589 0.68 -27.26 2.01
C VAL A 589 -0.21 -26.41 1.12
N TYR A 590 0.22 -26.19 -0.11
CA TYR A 590 -0.45 -25.35 -1.08
C TYR A 590 -0.83 -26.11 -2.34
N ASP A 591 -1.92 -25.67 -3.00
CA ASP A 591 -2.18 -26.02 -4.39
C ASP A 591 -1.29 -25.20 -5.36
N LYS A 592 -1.55 -25.34 -6.66
CA LYS A 592 -0.81 -24.62 -7.72
C LYS A 592 -1.13 -23.13 -7.81
N MET A 593 -2.25 -22.67 -7.28
CA MET A 593 -2.57 -21.24 -7.16
C MET A 593 -2.03 -20.64 -5.86
N GLY A 594 -1.50 -21.47 -4.95
CA GLY A 594 -1.10 -21.02 -3.63
C GLY A 594 -2.27 -20.92 -2.65
N ASN A 595 -3.40 -21.57 -2.89
CA ASN A 595 -4.40 -21.78 -1.83
C ASN A 595 -3.86 -22.79 -0.82
N LEU A 596 -4.08 -22.56 0.48
CA LEU A 596 -3.70 -23.47 1.55
C LEU A 596 -4.61 -24.70 1.55
N THR A 597 -4.08 -25.90 1.29
CA THR A 597 -4.85 -27.16 1.25
C THR A 597 -4.69 -27.99 2.52
N LEU A 598 -3.61 -27.77 3.27
CA LEU A 598 -3.37 -28.39 4.58
C LEU A 598 -2.77 -27.35 5.52
N VAL A 599 -3.32 -27.27 6.73
CA VAL A 599 -2.72 -26.53 7.84
C VAL A 599 -2.67 -27.45 9.05
N ARG A 600 -1.48 -27.76 9.54
CA ARG A 600 -1.30 -28.46 10.82
C ARG A 600 -0.72 -27.50 11.83
N ARG A 601 -1.44 -27.26 12.91
CA ARG A 601 -1.05 -26.32 13.95
C ARG A 601 -0.95 -27.02 15.29
N TYR A 602 0.15 -26.79 15.98
CA TYR A 602 0.37 -27.25 17.34
C TYR A 602 0.13 -26.11 18.32
N GLY A 603 -0.34 -26.44 19.51
CA GLY A 603 -0.55 -25.50 20.58
C GLY A 603 -0.87 -26.22 21.89
N LEU A 604 -1.10 -25.44 22.94
CA LEU A 604 -1.52 -25.98 24.22
C LEU A 604 -2.94 -26.61 24.12
N LEU A 605 -3.20 -27.70 24.82
CA LEU A 605 -4.45 -28.47 24.82
C LEU A 605 -4.86 -28.77 26.28
N ASN A 606 -6.17 -28.72 26.61
CA ASN A 606 -6.84 -29.26 27.80
C ASN A 606 -6.36 -28.93 29.25
N LYS A 607 -5.06 -28.77 29.53
CA LYS A 607 -4.47 -28.50 30.86
C LYS A 607 -3.08 -27.85 30.65
N PRO A 608 -2.48 -27.23 31.69
CA PRO A 608 -1.11 -26.73 31.58
C PRO A 608 -0.14 -27.84 31.10
N ASP A 609 0.80 -27.44 30.25
CA ASP A 609 1.94 -28.26 29.80
C ASP A 609 1.60 -29.44 28.85
N ASP A 610 0.39 -29.48 28.30
CA ASP A 610 -0.08 -30.52 27.39
C ASP A 610 -0.17 -29.95 25.96
N PHE A 611 0.92 -30.05 25.19
CA PHE A 611 0.99 -29.51 23.83
C PHE A 611 0.77 -30.61 22.81
N ASP A 612 -0.17 -30.39 21.89
CA ASP A 612 -0.48 -31.32 20.80
C ASP A 612 -1.02 -30.54 19.59
N MET A 613 -1.37 -31.27 18.53
CA MET A 613 -1.98 -30.72 17.33
C MET A 613 -3.41 -30.24 17.63
N ILE A 614 -3.61 -28.92 17.58
CA ILE A 614 -4.89 -28.25 17.80
C ILE A 614 -5.69 -28.06 16.51
N ASP A 615 -5.03 -28.09 15.35
CA ASP A 615 -5.67 -28.06 14.05
C ASP A 615 -4.97 -29.06 13.10
N ASP A 616 -5.72 -29.92 12.41
CA ASP A 616 -5.30 -30.75 11.26
C ASP A 616 -6.28 -30.52 10.11
N LEU A 617 -6.21 -29.32 9.53
CA LEU A 617 -7.19 -28.79 8.59
C LEU A 617 -6.92 -29.32 7.19
N PHE A 618 -7.87 -30.05 6.63
CA PHE A 618 -7.93 -30.40 5.22
C PHE A 618 -8.90 -29.45 4.52
N ILE A 619 -8.36 -28.61 3.65
CA ILE A 619 -9.10 -27.49 3.07
C ILE A 619 -9.43 -27.79 1.61
N ASP A 620 -10.72 -27.84 1.30
CA ASP A 620 -11.25 -28.04 -0.05
C ASP A 620 -11.65 -26.69 -0.67
N TYR A 621 -11.46 -26.56 -1.99
CA TYR A 621 -11.76 -25.35 -2.74
C TYR A 621 -12.66 -25.64 -3.95
N ASN A 622 -13.44 -24.63 -4.33
CA ASN A 622 -14.06 -24.54 -5.64
C ASN A 622 -13.40 -23.40 -6.42
N GLY A 623 -12.50 -23.72 -7.36
CA GLY A 623 -11.62 -22.70 -7.92
C GLY A 623 -10.64 -22.19 -6.87
N ASN A 624 -10.70 -20.88 -6.56
CA ASN A 624 -9.94 -20.25 -5.47
C ASN A 624 -10.81 -19.91 -4.25
N GLN A 625 -12.08 -20.31 -4.24
CA GLN A 625 -13.01 -20.06 -3.14
C GLN A 625 -13.02 -21.25 -2.18
N LEU A 626 -12.98 -21.00 -0.87
CA LEU A 626 -13.12 -22.05 0.14
C LEU A 626 -14.44 -22.80 -0.09
N LYS A 627 -14.42 -24.12 0.10
CA LYS A 627 -15.60 -24.95 -0.08
C LYS A 627 -15.99 -25.64 1.22
N ALA A 628 -15.07 -26.35 1.84
CA ALA A 628 -15.25 -27.02 3.12
C ALA A 628 -13.90 -27.18 3.82
N ILE A 629 -13.91 -27.30 5.15
CA ILE A 629 -12.70 -27.57 5.94
C ILE A 629 -13.03 -28.68 6.92
N ASP A 630 -12.36 -29.82 6.79
CA ASP A 630 -12.41 -30.90 7.78
C ASP A 630 -11.24 -30.72 8.77
N ASP A 631 -11.52 -30.75 10.07
CA ASP A 631 -10.49 -30.78 11.11
C ASP A 631 -10.39 -32.17 11.75
N ASN A 632 -9.22 -32.80 11.64
CA ASN A 632 -8.95 -34.12 12.23
C ASN A 632 -8.11 -34.04 13.52
N SER A 633 -8.02 -32.85 14.14
CA SER A 633 -7.27 -32.62 15.38
C SER A 633 -7.82 -33.43 16.56
N ALA A 634 -7.00 -33.54 17.62
CA ALA A 634 -7.38 -34.26 18.85
C ALA A 634 -8.39 -33.47 19.72
N GLY A 635 -8.62 -32.18 19.42
CA GLY A 635 -9.60 -31.31 20.07
C GLY A 635 -9.18 -29.84 20.12
N ASP A 636 -10.15 -28.97 20.43
CA ASP A 636 -9.96 -27.53 20.55
C ASP A 636 -9.10 -27.13 21.77
N PRO A 637 -8.27 -26.07 21.69
CA PRO A 637 -7.59 -25.52 22.85
C PRO A 637 -8.60 -24.98 23.88
N LEU A 638 -8.39 -25.32 25.16
CA LEU A 638 -9.35 -25.01 26.25
C LEU A 638 -9.20 -23.61 26.87
N TYR A 639 -8.30 -22.75 26.37
CA TYR A 639 -8.01 -21.46 27.00
C TYR A 639 -8.57 -20.27 26.21
N GLU A 640 -9.14 -19.33 26.97
CA GLU A 640 -9.65 -18.08 26.45
C GLU A 640 -8.54 -17.32 25.69
N GLY A 641 -8.85 -16.92 24.47
CA GLY A 641 -8.03 -16.05 23.66
C GLY A 641 -7.13 -16.74 22.62
N ALA A 642 -7.03 -18.08 22.62
CA ALA A 642 -6.37 -18.85 21.56
C ALA A 642 -6.98 -18.59 20.18
N PHE A 643 -6.21 -18.75 19.12
CA PHE A 643 -6.75 -18.99 17.79
C PHE A 643 -6.73 -20.49 17.54
N ASN A 644 -7.89 -21.03 17.19
CA ASN A 644 -8.07 -22.36 16.64
C ASN A 644 -9.18 -22.32 15.60
N PHE A 645 -9.18 -23.33 14.74
CA PHE A 645 -10.35 -23.64 13.94
C PHE A 645 -11.32 -24.44 14.80
N VAL A 646 -12.61 -24.12 14.71
CA VAL A 646 -13.67 -24.91 15.34
C VAL A 646 -14.49 -25.53 14.22
N ASP A 647 -14.46 -26.85 14.11
CA ASP A 647 -15.27 -27.59 13.14
C ASP A 647 -16.74 -27.62 13.60
N GLY A 648 -17.44 -26.53 13.29
CA GLY A 648 -18.85 -26.34 13.59
C GLY A 648 -19.79 -27.03 12.60
N SER A 649 -19.30 -27.51 11.46
CA SER A 649 -20.10 -28.11 10.40
C SER A 649 -19.30 -29.10 9.58
N SER A 650 -19.85 -30.30 9.38
CA SER A 650 -19.30 -31.27 8.43
C SER A 650 -20.30 -31.45 7.28
N LYS A 651 -20.17 -30.61 6.25
CA LYS A 651 -21.02 -30.60 5.04
C LYS A 651 -20.14 -30.57 3.79
N PRO A 652 -20.61 -31.13 2.65
CA PRO A 652 -19.87 -31.03 1.40
C PRO A 652 -19.62 -29.59 0.89
N GLN A 653 -20.33 -28.59 1.43
CA GLN A 653 -20.16 -27.16 1.17
C GLN A 653 -20.54 -26.40 2.44
N GLU A 654 -19.60 -25.62 2.96
CA GLU A 654 -19.70 -24.87 4.22
C GLU A 654 -19.49 -23.37 4.01
N TYR A 655 -18.69 -23.01 3.00
CA TYR A 655 -18.41 -21.63 2.62
C TYR A 655 -19.23 -21.26 1.39
N PHE A 656 -19.79 -20.06 1.34
CA PHE A 656 -20.61 -19.63 0.21
C PHE A 656 -20.22 -18.21 -0.18
N TYR A 657 -20.26 -17.89 -1.47
CA TYR A 657 -19.81 -16.60 -2.01
C TYR A 657 -20.92 -15.93 -2.82
N ASP A 658 -20.90 -14.60 -2.88
CA ASP A 658 -21.76 -13.82 -3.77
C ASP A 658 -21.19 -13.74 -5.20
N ALA A 659 -21.93 -13.06 -6.08
CA ALA A 659 -21.55 -12.86 -7.46
C ALA A 659 -20.25 -12.04 -7.66
N ASN A 660 -19.74 -11.36 -6.62
CA ASN A 660 -18.48 -10.63 -6.65
C ASN A 660 -17.31 -11.42 -6.03
N GLY A 661 -17.55 -12.66 -5.59
CA GLY A 661 -16.54 -13.48 -4.93
C GLY A 661 -16.31 -13.08 -3.47
N SER A 662 -17.28 -12.45 -2.81
CA SER A 662 -17.21 -12.13 -1.39
C SER A 662 -17.90 -13.22 -0.57
N LEU A 663 -17.29 -13.65 0.54
CA LEU A 663 -17.85 -14.68 1.41
C LEU A 663 -19.18 -14.23 2.04
N VAL A 664 -20.27 -14.96 1.83
CA VAL A 664 -21.60 -14.67 2.40
C VAL A 664 -22.03 -15.61 3.52
N LYS A 665 -21.40 -16.78 3.68
CA LYS A 665 -21.67 -17.73 4.76
C LYS A 665 -20.42 -18.54 5.09
N ASP A 666 -20.28 -18.85 6.37
CA ASP A 666 -19.28 -19.76 6.92
C ASP A 666 -19.99 -20.57 8.02
N LEU A 667 -20.31 -21.83 7.71
CA LEU A 667 -21.06 -22.68 8.63
C LEU A 667 -20.25 -23.09 9.87
N ASN A 668 -18.91 -23.11 9.78
CA ASN A 668 -18.02 -23.49 10.88
C ASN A 668 -18.04 -22.44 11.99
N LYS A 669 -18.05 -21.16 11.61
CA LYS A 669 -18.25 -20.04 12.57
C LYS A 669 -19.72 -19.73 12.87
N GLY A 670 -20.65 -20.55 12.37
CA GLY A 670 -22.09 -20.31 12.50
C GLY A 670 -22.57 -19.04 11.77
N ILE A 671 -21.80 -18.50 10.83
CA ILE A 671 -22.14 -17.32 10.06
C ILE A 671 -23.15 -17.71 8.98
N THR A 672 -24.40 -17.28 9.16
CA THR A 672 -25.51 -17.61 8.27
C THR A 672 -25.74 -16.59 7.17
N SER A 673 -25.20 -15.37 7.34
CA SER A 673 -25.26 -14.30 6.35
C SER A 673 -24.18 -13.27 6.64
N ILE A 674 -23.46 -12.88 5.59
CA ILE A 674 -22.70 -11.64 5.52
C ILE A 674 -23.33 -10.80 4.42
N ARG A 675 -23.58 -9.53 4.73
CA ARG A 675 -24.07 -8.55 3.75
C ARG A 675 -22.94 -7.58 3.47
N TYR A 676 -22.88 -7.14 2.23
CA TYR A 676 -21.92 -6.15 1.76
C TYR A 676 -22.63 -4.89 1.30
N ASN A 677 -22.01 -3.74 1.56
CA ASN A 677 -22.46 -2.46 1.03
C ASN A 677 -22.01 -2.28 -0.44
N SER A 678 -22.33 -1.13 -1.03
CA SER A 678 -21.99 -0.81 -2.43
C SER A 678 -20.48 -0.69 -2.74
N LEU A 679 -19.60 -0.78 -1.73
CA LEU A 679 -18.16 -0.80 -1.88
C LEU A 679 -17.56 -2.22 -1.72
N ASN A 680 -18.41 -3.25 -1.61
CA ASN A 680 -18.03 -4.62 -1.25
C ASN A 680 -17.33 -4.71 0.13
N LEU A 681 -17.66 -3.81 1.07
CA LEU A 681 -17.23 -3.93 2.48
C LEU A 681 -18.36 -4.56 3.31
N PRO A 682 -18.05 -5.46 4.28
CA PRO A 682 -19.08 -6.12 5.10
C PRO A 682 -19.90 -5.08 5.87
N SER A 683 -21.21 -5.05 5.72
CA SER A 683 -22.11 -4.15 6.47
C SER A 683 -22.88 -4.85 7.59
N GLN A 684 -23.07 -6.17 7.51
CA GLN A 684 -23.70 -6.96 8.56
C GLN A 684 -23.23 -8.41 8.52
N VAL A 685 -22.94 -8.99 9.69
CA VAL A 685 -22.58 -10.40 9.89
C VAL A 685 -23.56 -11.02 10.88
N ILE A 686 -24.30 -12.06 10.48
CA ILE A 686 -25.28 -12.75 11.32
C ILE A 686 -24.72 -14.11 11.74
N LEU A 687 -24.53 -14.29 13.05
CA LEU A 687 -24.04 -15.53 13.66
C LEU A 687 -25.21 -16.28 14.32
N HIS A 688 -25.48 -17.50 13.86
CA HIS A 688 -26.53 -18.38 14.37
C HIS A 688 -26.37 -18.58 15.89
N MET A 689 -27.46 -18.45 16.63
CA MET A 689 -27.51 -18.52 18.12
C MET A 689 -26.69 -17.49 18.91
N SER A 690 -25.66 -16.86 18.34
CA SER A 690 -24.81 -15.88 19.04
C SER A 690 -25.34 -14.45 18.97
N GLY A 691 -25.69 -13.96 17.78
CA GLY A 691 -25.93 -12.54 17.58
C GLY A 691 -25.81 -12.05 16.15
N TYR A 692 -25.64 -10.75 15.99
CA TYR A 692 -25.17 -10.15 14.75
C TYR A 692 -24.31 -8.92 15.03
N ILE A 693 -23.47 -8.58 14.05
CA ILE A 693 -22.56 -7.44 14.09
C ILE A 693 -22.87 -6.57 12.88
N ASP A 694 -23.12 -5.29 13.09
CA ASP A 694 -23.32 -4.31 12.04
C ASP A 694 -22.08 -3.41 11.94
N TYR A 695 -21.65 -3.15 10.71
CA TYR A 695 -20.56 -2.23 10.42
C TYR A 695 -21.05 -1.11 9.52
N GLN A 696 -20.66 0.11 9.86
CA GLN A 696 -21.01 1.30 9.11
C GLN A 696 -19.75 1.95 8.55
N TYR A 697 -19.81 2.35 7.27
CA TYR A 697 -18.71 2.99 6.57
C TYR A 697 -19.18 4.27 5.92
N SER A 698 -18.27 5.23 5.75
CA SER A 698 -18.48 6.32 4.81
C SER A 698 -18.14 5.88 3.38
N ALA A 699 -18.66 6.60 2.39
CA ALA A 699 -18.48 6.32 0.96
C ALA A 699 -17.03 6.40 0.46
N ASP A 700 -16.12 6.91 1.28
CA ASP A 700 -14.66 6.92 1.09
C ASP A 700 -13.99 5.62 1.58
N GLY A 701 -14.75 4.66 2.13
CA GLY A 701 -14.26 3.37 2.62
C GLY A 701 -13.83 3.37 4.10
N VAL A 702 -13.95 4.48 4.82
CA VAL A 702 -13.56 4.56 6.23
C VAL A 702 -14.64 3.96 7.14
N LYS A 703 -14.27 2.99 7.98
CA LYS A 703 -15.13 2.44 9.04
C LYS A 703 -15.47 3.52 10.07
N ARG A 704 -16.76 3.67 10.37
CA ARG A 704 -17.32 4.70 11.28
C ARG A 704 -17.91 4.09 12.53
N ARG A 705 -18.54 2.92 12.44
CA ARG A 705 -19.16 2.28 13.58
C ARG A 705 -19.13 0.76 13.46
N LYS A 706 -19.05 0.10 14.61
CA LYS A 706 -19.36 -1.31 14.83
C LYS A 706 -20.41 -1.42 15.92
N GLU A 707 -21.50 -2.12 15.67
CA GLU A 707 -22.52 -2.47 16.67
C GLU A 707 -22.59 -3.99 16.80
N SER A 708 -22.73 -4.51 18.02
CA SER A 708 -22.83 -5.95 18.26
C SER A 708 -24.02 -6.27 19.15
N TYR A 709 -24.81 -7.27 18.76
CA TYR A 709 -26.08 -7.62 19.39
C TYR A 709 -26.10 -9.09 19.80
N THR A 710 -26.07 -9.37 21.11
CA THR A 710 -26.07 -10.74 21.66
C THR A 710 -27.49 -11.25 21.89
N LYS A 711 -27.83 -12.42 21.34
CA LYS A 711 -29.18 -13.01 21.48
C LYS A 711 -29.53 -13.39 22.92
N LEU A 712 -30.82 -13.33 23.25
CA LEU A 712 -31.42 -14.03 24.41
C LEU A 712 -31.71 -15.48 24.01
N GLU A 713 -31.51 -16.45 24.91
CA GLU A 713 -31.70 -17.91 24.70
C GLU A 713 -33.07 -18.33 24.11
N GLN A 714 -34.03 -17.42 23.98
CA GLN A 714 -35.40 -17.68 23.50
C GLN A 714 -35.77 -16.96 22.17
N VAL A 715 -34.85 -16.30 21.48
CA VAL A 715 -35.15 -15.59 20.22
C VAL A 715 -34.78 -16.44 19.01
N VAL A 716 -35.79 -16.89 18.26
CA VAL A 716 -35.63 -17.54 16.94
C VAL A 716 -35.30 -16.49 15.89
N ASP A 717 -34.34 -16.78 15.01
CA ASP A 717 -33.80 -15.84 14.04
C ASP A 717 -34.85 -15.27 13.09
N PRO A 718 -34.93 -13.94 12.91
CA PRO A 718 -35.62 -13.37 11.77
C PRO A 718 -34.78 -13.65 10.53
N ILE A 719 -35.00 -14.79 9.89
CA ILE A 719 -34.39 -15.14 8.61
C ILE A 719 -34.85 -14.10 7.57
N PRO A 720 -33.95 -13.32 6.96
CA PRO A 720 -34.32 -12.47 5.84
C PRO A 720 -34.62 -13.38 4.64
N GLY A 721 -35.90 -13.46 4.25
CA GLY A 721 -36.33 -14.20 3.05
C GLY A 721 -37.34 -15.34 3.28
N PHE A 722 -37.73 -15.64 4.52
CA PHE A 722 -38.81 -16.62 4.77
C PHE A 722 -40.17 -15.92 4.90
N GLN A 723 -41.03 -16.05 3.88
CA GLN A 723 -42.43 -15.66 3.95
C GLN A 723 -43.15 -16.53 4.99
N ILE A 724 -43.71 -15.90 6.03
CA ILE A 724 -44.63 -16.57 6.96
C ILE A 724 -45.88 -16.95 6.18
N SER A 725 -46.00 -18.23 5.81
CA SER A 725 -47.30 -18.78 5.46
C SER A 725 -48.10 -18.94 6.76
N ASN A 726 -49.23 -18.25 6.82
CA ASN A 726 -50.18 -18.27 7.92
C ASN A 726 -50.44 -19.68 8.46
N ASN A 727 -50.29 -19.87 9.77
CA ASN A 727 -51.34 -20.42 10.63
C ASN A 727 -50.84 -20.55 12.08
N LEU A 728 -51.06 -19.52 12.89
CA LEU A 728 -51.47 -19.70 14.29
C LEU A 728 -52.11 -18.41 14.86
N ALA A 729 -53.12 -17.89 14.16
CA ALA A 729 -54.07 -16.98 14.77
C ALA A 729 -55.11 -17.81 15.54
N SER A 730 -54.82 -18.19 16.79
CA SER A 730 -55.87 -18.47 17.79
C SER A 730 -55.31 -18.73 19.20
N SER A 731 -54.99 -17.66 19.92
CA SER A 731 -55.52 -17.48 21.29
C SER A 731 -55.38 -16.02 21.69
N LEU A 732 -56.53 -15.44 22.06
CA LEU A 732 -56.77 -14.02 22.28
C LEU A 732 -56.33 -13.53 23.66
N ALA A 733 -56.18 -12.19 23.71
CA ALA A 733 -56.15 -11.26 24.85
C ALA A 733 -54.73 -10.85 25.33
N MET A 734 -54.30 -9.59 25.36
CA MET A 734 -55.02 -8.32 25.39
C MET A 734 -54.33 -7.24 24.55
N GLN A 735 -55.18 -6.49 23.86
CA GLN A 735 -54.98 -5.22 23.21
C GLN A 735 -54.39 -4.18 24.18
N ARG A 736 -53.10 -3.83 24.01
CA ARG A 736 -52.52 -2.56 24.46
C ARG A 736 -51.83 -1.90 23.27
N ASP A 737 -52.35 -0.73 22.93
CA ASP A 737 -51.79 0.38 22.15
C ASP A 737 -50.45 0.11 21.41
N VAL A 738 -50.54 -0.20 20.11
CA VAL A 738 -49.39 -0.48 19.23
C VAL A 738 -48.75 0.82 18.70
N SER A 739 -49.24 1.99 19.13
CA SER A 739 -48.75 3.31 18.72
C SER A 739 -47.43 3.72 19.40
N ASN A 740 -47.07 3.05 20.50
CA ASN A 740 -45.87 3.35 21.32
C ASN A 740 -44.83 2.21 21.35
N LEU A 741 -44.94 1.23 20.45
CA LEU A 741 -44.06 0.04 20.38
C LEU A 741 -42.87 0.20 19.40
N VAL A 742 -42.49 1.45 19.08
CA VAL A 742 -41.23 1.78 18.38
C VAL A 742 -40.13 2.17 19.39
N LEU A 743 -40.31 1.82 20.65
CA LEU A 743 -39.26 1.92 21.67
C LEU A 743 -38.75 0.52 21.99
N ASP A 744 -37.55 0.30 21.46
CA ASP A 744 -36.55 -0.67 21.87
C ASP A 744 -36.46 -1.99 21.07
N SER A 745 -35.83 -1.90 19.90
CA SER A 745 -35.14 -3.05 19.29
C SER A 745 -34.10 -3.69 20.22
N ARG A 746 -33.68 -3.02 21.31
CA ARG A 746 -32.77 -3.58 22.32
C ARG A 746 -33.48 -4.48 23.35
N ALA A 747 -34.81 -4.44 23.47
CA ALA A 747 -35.56 -5.29 24.41
C ALA A 747 -35.57 -6.80 24.01
N ARG A 748 -35.07 -7.15 22.82
CA ARG A 748 -34.96 -8.54 22.33
C ARG A 748 -33.56 -9.16 22.47
N TYR A 749 -32.57 -8.43 22.99
CA TYR A 749 -31.17 -8.86 23.05
C TYR A 749 -30.63 -8.72 24.48
N LYS A 750 -29.76 -9.65 24.91
CA LYS A 750 -29.22 -9.71 26.29
C LYS A 750 -28.03 -8.76 26.49
N GLY A 751 -27.35 -8.41 25.39
CA GLY A 751 -26.20 -7.53 25.36
C GLY A 751 -26.16 -6.73 24.06
N TYR A 752 -25.73 -5.49 24.17
CA TYR A 752 -25.51 -4.56 23.06
C TYR A 752 -24.22 -3.82 23.35
N THR A 753 -23.31 -3.77 22.38
CA THR A 753 -22.12 -2.91 22.43
C THR A 753 -22.02 -2.10 21.15
N CYS A 754 -21.50 -0.88 21.26
CA CYS A 754 -21.29 0.04 20.15
C CYS A 754 -19.89 0.63 20.23
N THR A 755 -19.14 0.56 19.13
CA THR A 755 -17.83 1.21 18.99
C THR A 755 -17.91 2.21 17.84
N ASP A 756 -17.67 3.48 18.14
CA ASP A 756 -17.64 4.57 17.17
C ASP A 756 -16.21 5.06 16.92
N TYR A 757 -15.84 5.10 15.63
CA TYR A 757 -14.52 5.46 15.14
C TYR A 757 -14.52 6.91 14.63
N CYS A 758 -14.20 7.85 15.52
CA CYS A 758 -14.15 9.28 15.21
C CYS A 758 -12.70 9.70 14.89
N GLY A 759 -12.13 9.11 13.85
CA GLY A 759 -10.71 9.20 13.56
C GLY A 759 -9.91 8.42 14.60
N ASN A 760 -8.98 9.08 15.30
CA ASN A 760 -8.21 8.45 16.37
C ASN A 760 -8.95 8.37 17.72
N PHE A 761 -10.13 8.98 17.86
CA PHE A 761 -10.93 8.90 19.08
C PHE A 761 -11.91 7.74 18.96
N ILE A 762 -11.81 6.78 19.88
CA ILE A 762 -12.64 5.58 19.93
C ILE A 762 -13.60 5.70 21.09
N TYR A 763 -14.88 5.71 20.78
CA TYR A 763 -15.95 5.73 21.77
C TYR A 763 -16.56 4.33 21.88
N GLU A 764 -16.71 3.84 23.10
CA GLU A 764 -17.39 2.57 23.39
C GLU A 764 -18.65 2.91 24.21
N ASP A 765 -19.81 2.48 23.72
CA ASP A 765 -21.13 2.74 24.31
C ASP A 765 -21.41 4.23 24.60
N GLY A 766 -20.86 5.10 23.75
CA GLY A 766 -20.98 6.56 23.84
C GLY A 766 -19.94 7.23 24.73
N GLU A 767 -19.12 6.48 25.45
CA GLU A 767 -18.06 7.00 26.31
C GLU A 767 -16.70 6.95 25.59
N LEU A 768 -15.87 8.00 25.76
CA LEU A 768 -14.52 8.01 25.17
C LEU A 768 -13.64 6.96 25.87
N SER A 769 -13.44 5.83 25.21
CA SER A 769 -12.65 4.71 25.74
C SER A 769 -11.16 4.94 25.50
N ARG A 770 -10.78 5.33 24.28
CA ARG A 770 -9.36 5.44 23.87
C ARG A 770 -9.10 6.58 22.89
N ILE A 771 -7.90 7.12 22.95
CA ILE A 771 -7.33 7.98 21.90
C ILE A 771 -6.11 7.26 21.32
N LEU A 772 -6.18 6.88 20.05
CA LEU A 772 -5.10 6.20 19.34
C LEU A 772 -3.97 7.17 19.01
N THR A 773 -2.75 6.65 19.07
CA THR A 773 -1.53 7.34 18.67
C THR A 773 -0.72 6.44 17.74
N GLU A 774 0.27 6.98 17.02
CA GLU A 774 1.15 6.18 16.15
C GLU A 774 1.88 5.05 16.92
N ASP A 775 2.17 5.30 18.19
CA ASP A 775 3.04 4.48 19.04
C ASP A 775 2.26 3.66 20.08
N GLY A 776 0.92 3.73 20.11
CA GLY A 776 0.16 3.29 21.28
C GLY A 776 -1.26 3.84 21.35
N TYR A 777 -1.79 3.94 22.57
CA TYR A 777 -3.06 4.62 22.84
C TYR A 777 -3.04 5.30 24.21
N ILE A 778 -4.03 6.15 24.44
CA ILE A 778 -4.23 6.88 25.69
C ILE A 778 -5.59 6.49 26.26
N THR A 779 -5.63 6.16 27.55
CA THR A 779 -6.87 6.03 28.32
C THR A 779 -7.05 7.24 29.24
N LEU A 780 -8.30 7.56 29.57
CA LEU A 780 -8.65 8.70 30.40
C LEU A 780 -9.45 8.24 31.62
N ASN A 781 -9.00 8.61 32.82
CA ASN A 781 -9.78 8.52 34.04
C ASN A 781 -10.05 9.94 34.56
N GLY A 782 -11.22 10.46 34.22
CA GLY A 782 -11.51 11.90 34.35
C GLY A 782 -10.53 12.73 33.53
N ASN A 783 -9.77 13.60 34.17
CA ASN A 783 -8.74 14.44 33.53
C ASN A 783 -7.34 13.81 33.55
N VAL A 784 -7.19 12.60 34.09
CA VAL A 784 -5.90 11.91 34.17
C VAL A 784 -5.74 11.03 32.92
N SER A 785 -4.70 11.33 32.13
CA SER A 785 -4.33 10.53 30.97
C SER A 785 -3.24 9.52 31.30
N THR A 786 -3.44 8.26 30.91
CA THR A 786 -2.41 7.22 30.95
C THR A 786 -2.03 6.85 29.53
N TYR A 787 -0.72 6.88 29.23
CA TYR A 787 -0.18 6.49 27.92
C TYR A 787 0.21 5.01 27.96
N HIS A 788 -0.15 4.29 26.90
CA HIS A 788 0.14 2.88 26.69
C HIS A 788 0.88 2.74 25.36
N TYR A 789 2.00 2.04 25.34
CA TYR A 789 2.92 1.96 24.20
C TYR A 789 3.01 0.55 23.65
N TYR A 790 3.12 0.46 22.32
CA TYR A 790 3.32 -0.78 21.60
C TYR A 790 4.81 -1.02 21.33
N LEU A 791 5.33 -2.14 21.86
CA LEU A 791 6.63 -2.67 21.44
C LEU A 791 6.39 -3.73 20.36
N ARG A 792 6.92 -3.46 19.17
CA ARG A 792 6.61 -4.19 17.95
C ARG A 792 7.78 -5.05 17.49
N ASP A 793 7.45 -6.13 16.77
CA ASP A 793 8.44 -6.90 16.01
C ASP A 793 8.73 -6.28 14.63
N HIS A 794 9.55 -6.96 13.83
CA HIS A 794 9.93 -6.53 12.48
C HIS A 794 8.77 -6.41 11.48
N GLN A 795 7.64 -7.10 11.71
CA GLN A 795 6.44 -7.01 10.88
C GLN A 795 5.50 -5.89 11.33
N GLY A 796 5.78 -5.29 12.49
CA GLY A 796 4.91 -4.30 13.10
C GLY A 796 3.82 -4.91 14.00
N ASN A 797 3.88 -6.21 14.33
CA ASN A 797 2.92 -6.83 15.24
C ASN A 797 3.13 -6.30 16.66
N ASN A 798 2.04 -6.04 17.38
CA ASN A 798 2.12 -5.60 18.77
C ASN A 798 2.47 -6.80 19.68
N ARG A 799 3.74 -6.93 20.10
CA ARG A 799 4.24 -8.06 20.92
C ARG A 799 4.08 -7.80 22.42
N VAL A 800 4.34 -6.56 22.84
CA VAL A 800 4.15 -6.13 24.23
C VAL A 800 3.43 -4.79 24.25
N VAL A 801 2.40 -4.68 25.09
CA VAL A 801 1.80 -3.41 25.49
C VAL A 801 2.30 -3.08 26.88
N ALA A 802 2.80 -1.86 27.07
CA ALA A 802 3.26 -1.40 28.37
C ALA A 802 2.79 0.03 28.65
N ASP A 803 2.48 0.31 29.91
CA ASP A 803 2.13 1.66 30.34
C ASP A 803 3.36 2.60 30.31
N GLN A 804 3.11 3.90 30.53
CA GLN A 804 4.15 4.93 30.58
C GLN A 804 5.25 4.71 31.64
N TYR A 805 5.00 3.87 32.64
CA TYR A 805 5.96 3.51 33.69
C TYR A 805 6.79 2.28 33.33
N GLY A 806 6.48 1.59 32.23
CA GLY A 806 7.14 0.36 31.80
C GLY A 806 6.55 -0.90 32.42
N THR A 807 5.36 -0.81 33.00
CA THR A 807 4.58 -1.97 33.46
C THR A 807 4.03 -2.68 32.24
N VAL A 808 4.33 -3.97 32.09
CA VAL A 808 3.76 -4.79 31.02
C VAL A 808 2.28 -5.03 31.32
N GLU A 809 1.44 -4.66 30.37
CA GLU A 809 -0.01 -4.79 30.47
C GLU A 809 -0.56 -5.94 29.63
N GLU A 810 0.11 -6.26 28.53
CA GLU A 810 -0.30 -7.34 27.62
C GLU A 810 0.91 -7.90 26.86
N VAL A 811 0.95 -9.21 26.65
CA VAL A 811 1.91 -9.90 25.79
C VAL A 811 1.17 -10.73 24.76
N ASN A 812 1.56 -10.61 23.49
CA ASN A 812 0.97 -11.36 22.39
C ASN A 812 2.05 -12.17 21.65
N HIS A 813 1.81 -13.47 21.51
CA HIS A 813 2.58 -14.37 20.66
C HIS A 813 1.72 -14.82 19.46
N TYR A 814 2.34 -14.91 18.29
CA TYR A 814 1.65 -15.09 17.01
C TYR A 814 2.20 -16.29 16.26
N TYR A 815 1.31 -17.08 15.68
CA TYR A 815 1.60 -17.96 14.54
C TYR A 815 1.93 -17.10 13.30
N PRO A 816 2.61 -17.65 12.28
CA PRO A 816 3.06 -16.89 11.11
C PRO A 816 1.99 -16.04 10.41
N TYR A 817 0.77 -16.60 10.27
CA TYR A 817 -0.38 -15.94 9.63
C TYR A 817 -1.22 -15.08 10.61
N GLY A 818 -0.73 -14.83 11.83
CA GLY A 818 -1.32 -13.86 12.76
C GLY A 818 -2.31 -14.40 13.78
N GLY A 819 -2.52 -15.73 13.82
CA GLY A 819 -3.25 -16.36 14.91
C GLY A 819 -2.53 -16.22 16.25
N LEU A 820 -3.26 -15.98 17.34
CA LEU A 820 -2.69 -15.86 18.67
C LEU A 820 -2.48 -17.23 19.31
N PHE A 821 -1.33 -17.44 19.96
CA PHE A 821 -1.07 -18.66 20.76
C PHE A 821 -2.05 -18.80 21.94
N GLY A 822 -2.69 -17.70 22.34
CA GLY A 822 -3.51 -17.57 23.54
C GLY A 822 -2.76 -17.79 24.85
N GLU A 823 -1.42 -17.83 24.85
CA GLU A 823 -0.59 -17.61 26.04
C GLU A 823 -0.08 -16.16 26.10
N GLY A 824 0.25 -15.69 27.30
CA GLY A 824 0.75 -14.34 27.56
C GLY A 824 0.03 -13.63 28.72
N VAL A 825 0.56 -12.47 29.10
CA VAL A 825 -0.06 -11.59 30.11
C VAL A 825 -1.31 -10.94 29.50
N GLU A 826 -2.46 -11.03 30.19
CA GLU A 826 -3.73 -10.32 29.91
C GLU A 826 -4.13 -10.27 28.42
N LYS A 827 -4.80 -11.32 27.93
CA LYS A 827 -4.96 -11.63 26.50
C LYS A 827 -5.92 -10.71 25.70
N SER A 828 -6.58 -9.76 26.34
CA SER A 828 -7.63 -8.92 25.72
C SER A 828 -7.73 -7.53 26.35
N LYS A 829 -6.64 -6.76 26.41
CA LYS A 829 -6.67 -5.36 26.87
C LYS A 829 -7.11 -4.36 25.82
N GLN A 830 -6.80 -4.65 24.56
CA GLN A 830 -6.99 -3.76 23.42
C GLN A 830 -7.04 -4.58 22.12
N PRO A 831 -7.74 -4.12 21.07
CA PRO A 831 -8.01 -4.95 19.90
C PRO A 831 -6.92 -4.91 18.82
N TYR A 832 -5.93 -4.02 18.87
CA TYR A 832 -4.90 -3.91 17.82
C TYR A 832 -3.76 -4.92 18.01
N LYS A 833 -3.66 -5.94 17.15
CA LYS A 833 -2.74 -7.08 17.35
C LYS A 833 -1.74 -7.24 16.19
N TYR A 834 -2.01 -8.17 15.28
CA TYR A 834 -1.18 -8.52 14.13
C TYR A 834 -1.20 -7.41 13.07
N GLY A 835 -0.03 -7.04 12.53
CA GLY A 835 0.12 -5.91 11.60
C GLY A 835 -0.34 -4.55 12.15
N GLY A 836 -0.54 -4.42 13.47
CA GLY A 836 -1.20 -3.28 14.09
C GLY A 836 -2.68 -3.13 13.72
N LYS A 837 -3.32 -4.19 13.22
CA LYS A 837 -4.72 -4.20 12.79
C LYS A 837 -5.66 -4.57 13.93
N GLU A 838 -6.87 -4.01 13.87
CA GLU A 838 -7.92 -4.28 14.83
C GLU A 838 -8.46 -5.70 14.62
N LEU A 839 -8.47 -6.48 15.70
CA LEU A 839 -9.03 -7.83 15.77
C LEU A 839 -10.44 -7.78 16.35
N ASP A 840 -11.42 -8.21 15.56
CA ASP A 840 -12.79 -8.41 15.98
C ASP A 840 -13.03 -9.86 16.40
N ARG A 841 -13.20 -10.07 17.71
CA ARG A 841 -13.45 -11.39 18.31
C ARG A 841 -14.89 -11.61 18.72
N MET A 842 -15.77 -10.63 18.48
CA MET A 842 -17.13 -10.68 19.02
C MET A 842 -17.87 -11.88 18.44
N HIS A 843 -18.55 -12.64 19.31
CA HIS A 843 -19.25 -13.88 18.93
C HIS A 843 -18.37 -14.98 18.30
N GLY A 844 -17.05 -14.94 18.47
CA GLY A 844 -16.12 -15.92 17.87
C GLY A 844 -15.75 -15.61 16.41
N LEU A 845 -15.92 -14.37 15.97
CA LEU A 845 -15.63 -13.96 14.59
C LEU A 845 -14.13 -14.13 14.24
N ASP A 846 -13.25 -13.61 15.09
CA ASP A 846 -11.79 -13.62 14.98
C ASP A 846 -11.26 -13.12 13.61
N TRP A 847 -11.76 -11.96 13.18
CA TRP A 847 -11.33 -11.30 11.94
C TRP A 847 -10.49 -10.06 12.20
N TYR A 848 -9.45 -9.88 11.39
CA TYR A 848 -8.67 -8.64 11.34
C TYR A 848 -9.24 -7.67 10.30
N ASP A 849 -9.34 -6.41 10.66
CA ASP A 849 -9.70 -5.32 9.75
C ASP A 849 -8.43 -4.69 9.14
N PHE A 850 -8.11 -5.08 7.90
CA PHE A 850 -7.01 -4.49 7.11
C PHE A 850 -7.45 -3.24 6.33
N GLY A 851 -8.68 -2.75 6.52
CA GLY A 851 -9.23 -1.59 5.84
C GLY A 851 -9.91 -1.96 4.52
N ALA A 852 -9.16 -2.40 3.52
CA ALA A 852 -9.73 -2.77 2.22
C ALA A 852 -10.46 -4.12 2.23
N ARG A 853 -10.04 -5.05 3.11
CA ARG A 853 -10.54 -6.42 3.16
C ARG A 853 -10.53 -6.95 4.60
N PRO A 854 -11.52 -7.75 5.01
CA PRO A 854 -11.45 -8.55 6.23
C PRO A 854 -10.54 -9.77 6.01
N TYR A 855 -9.76 -10.10 7.04
CA TYR A 855 -8.78 -11.20 7.03
C TYR A 855 -9.04 -12.18 8.17
N ASP A 856 -9.02 -13.47 7.86
CA ASP A 856 -9.12 -14.54 8.87
C ASP A 856 -7.75 -15.14 9.16
N GLY A 857 -7.23 -14.88 10.35
CA GLY A 857 -5.91 -15.37 10.79
C GLY A 857 -5.87 -16.85 11.16
N VAL A 858 -7.03 -17.51 11.31
CA VAL A 858 -7.10 -18.96 11.58
C VAL A 858 -6.82 -19.75 10.30
N VAL A 859 -7.46 -19.36 9.19
CA VAL A 859 -7.29 -20.02 7.88
C VAL A 859 -6.13 -19.42 7.08
N GLY A 860 -5.76 -18.17 7.34
CA GLY A 860 -4.61 -17.51 6.72
C GLY A 860 -4.91 -16.83 5.38
N GLY A 861 -6.14 -16.33 5.18
CA GLY A 861 -6.58 -15.74 3.91
C GLY A 861 -7.61 -14.62 4.04
N PHE A 862 -7.78 -13.85 2.97
CA PHE A 862 -8.82 -12.81 2.87
C PHE A 862 -10.19 -13.41 2.52
N LEU A 863 -11.27 -12.73 2.92
CA LEU A 863 -12.64 -13.21 2.69
C LEU A 863 -13.26 -12.63 1.41
N THR A 864 -12.56 -11.72 0.75
CA THR A 864 -12.97 -11.05 -0.49
C THR A 864 -11.78 -10.98 -1.44
N ILE A 865 -12.07 -10.96 -2.74
CA ILE A 865 -11.07 -10.83 -3.82
C ILE A 865 -10.15 -9.62 -3.60
N ASP A 866 -8.85 -9.81 -3.83
CA ASP A 866 -7.88 -8.73 -3.95
C ASP A 866 -8.25 -7.77 -5.10
N PRO A 867 -8.46 -6.47 -4.83
CA PRO A 867 -8.68 -5.48 -5.88
C PRO A 867 -7.56 -5.44 -6.94
N LEU A 868 -6.36 -5.94 -6.60
CA LEU A 868 -5.15 -5.99 -7.41
C LEU A 868 -4.72 -7.42 -7.79
N CYS A 869 -5.59 -8.44 -7.67
CA CYS A 869 -5.24 -9.84 -8.01
C CYS A 869 -4.62 -10.03 -9.41
N GLU A 870 -4.97 -9.17 -10.37
CA GLU A 870 -4.44 -9.17 -11.74
C GLU A 870 -2.94 -8.81 -11.83
N LYS A 871 -2.33 -8.32 -10.75
CA LYS A 871 -0.88 -8.13 -10.65
C LYS A 871 -0.13 -9.45 -10.43
N TYR A 872 -0.80 -10.45 -9.85
CA TYR A 872 -0.22 -11.74 -9.48
C TYR A 872 -1.08 -12.89 -9.99
N TYR A 873 -1.23 -13.00 -11.31
CA TYR A 873 -2.06 -14.03 -11.94
C TYR A 873 -1.75 -15.48 -11.51
N SER A 874 -0.54 -15.76 -11.04
CA SER A 874 -0.13 -17.09 -10.54
C SER A 874 -0.47 -17.35 -9.07
N ILE A 875 -1.07 -16.37 -8.38
CA ILE A 875 -1.40 -16.41 -6.96
C ILE A 875 -2.92 -16.31 -6.80
N SER A 876 -3.46 -17.03 -5.83
CA SER A 876 -4.87 -16.95 -5.48
C SER A 876 -5.29 -15.52 -5.17
N PRO A 877 -6.45 -15.04 -5.69
CA PRO A 877 -7.00 -13.73 -5.36
C PRO A 877 -7.32 -13.51 -3.87
N TYR A 878 -7.24 -14.54 -3.02
CA TYR A 878 -7.51 -14.49 -1.59
C TYR A 878 -6.25 -14.65 -0.72
N ALA A 879 -5.08 -14.87 -1.33
CA ALA A 879 -3.85 -15.14 -0.60
C ALA A 879 -3.37 -13.91 0.19
N TYR A 880 -2.81 -14.14 1.38
CA TYR A 880 -2.17 -13.11 2.19
C TYR A 880 -0.66 -13.10 1.97
N CYS A 881 -0.08 -11.92 1.73
CA CYS A 881 1.38 -11.72 1.62
C CYS A 881 2.10 -12.70 0.67
N ALA A 882 1.47 -13.07 -0.46
CA ALA A 882 1.99 -14.07 -1.40
C ALA A 882 2.41 -15.40 -0.73
N ASN A 883 1.72 -15.79 0.34
CA ASN A 883 2.02 -16.94 1.19
C ASN A 883 3.38 -16.90 1.91
N ASN A 884 3.95 -15.71 2.07
CA ASN A 884 5.16 -15.48 2.85
C ASN A 884 4.94 -14.34 3.85
N PRO A 885 4.13 -14.59 4.90
CA PRO A 885 3.77 -13.56 5.86
C PRO A 885 4.95 -13.12 6.71
N ILE A 886 6.02 -13.92 6.82
CA ILE A 886 7.22 -13.57 7.61
C ILE A 886 8.04 -12.47 6.92
N ARG A 887 8.14 -12.50 5.59
CA ARG A 887 8.89 -11.50 4.83
C ARG A 887 8.06 -10.25 4.51
N PHE A 888 6.79 -10.43 4.16
CA PHE A 888 5.93 -9.36 3.63
C PHE A 888 4.89 -8.91 4.65
N ILE A 889 4.49 -7.64 4.53
CA ILE A 889 3.44 -7.03 5.33
C ILE A 889 2.43 -6.45 4.34
N ASP A 890 1.14 -6.65 4.59
CA ASP A 890 0.08 -5.95 3.87
C ASP A 890 -0.39 -4.71 4.69
N PRO A 891 -0.02 -3.47 4.31
CA PRO A 891 -0.31 -2.29 5.13
C PRO A 891 -1.77 -1.83 5.08
N ASP A 892 -2.48 -2.10 3.99
CA ASP A 892 -3.84 -1.58 3.73
C ASP A 892 -4.69 -2.46 2.81
N GLY A 893 -4.08 -3.49 2.23
CA GLY A 893 -4.60 -4.36 1.20
C GLY A 893 -4.06 -4.19 -0.24
N ARG A 894 -3.02 -3.36 -0.59
CA ARG A 894 -2.64 -2.89 -2.00
C ARG A 894 -1.10 -2.52 -2.37
N GLU A 895 -0.69 -2.12 -3.64
CA GLU A 895 0.75 -1.89 -4.22
C GLU A 895 1.09 -0.76 -5.35
N PRO A 896 2.39 -0.26 -5.63
CA PRO A 896 2.89 0.98 -6.42
C PRO A 896 3.48 0.97 -7.92
N ARG A 897 3.83 2.14 -8.60
CA ARG A 897 4.26 2.31 -10.08
C ARG A 897 5.33 3.38 -10.55
N ILE A 898 6.01 3.23 -11.74
CA ILE A 898 6.87 4.24 -12.50
C ILE A 898 6.42 4.46 -13.97
N TYR A 899 6.78 5.60 -14.59
CA TYR A 899 6.44 6.01 -15.96
C TYR A 899 7.65 6.54 -16.75
N VAL A 900 7.77 6.21 -18.04
CA VAL A 900 8.89 6.60 -18.93
C VAL A 900 8.40 7.12 -20.30
N GLU A 901 8.67 8.39 -20.61
CA GLU A 901 8.35 9.03 -21.90
C GLU A 901 9.23 8.51 -23.05
N THR A 902 8.65 8.34 -24.25
CA THR A 902 9.33 7.70 -25.40
C THR A 902 9.60 8.61 -26.59
N GLN A 903 9.08 9.83 -26.58
CA GLN A 903 9.29 10.83 -27.64
C GLN A 903 10.13 12.02 -27.16
N GLY A 904 10.94 12.60 -28.06
CA GLY A 904 11.80 13.75 -27.73
C GLY A 904 13.09 13.37 -26.98
N PHE A 905 13.47 14.14 -25.95
CA PHE A 905 14.64 13.83 -25.10
C PHE A 905 14.29 12.84 -23.95
N GLY A 906 13.02 12.46 -23.81
CA GLY A 906 12.50 11.57 -22.77
C GLY A 906 12.46 12.19 -21.37
N HIS A 907 11.66 11.60 -20.49
CA HIS A 907 11.51 11.99 -19.08
C HIS A 907 10.92 10.81 -18.28
N VAL A 908 11.20 10.75 -16.99
CA VAL A 908 10.79 9.64 -16.11
C VAL A 908 10.15 10.22 -14.85
N PHE A 909 9.03 9.64 -14.41
CA PHE A 909 8.33 10.05 -13.19
C PHE A 909 7.67 8.85 -12.51
N VAL A 910 7.40 8.95 -11.20
CA VAL A 910 6.87 7.83 -10.38
C VAL A 910 5.44 8.15 -9.96
N THR A 911 4.60 7.14 -9.81
CA THR A 911 3.27 7.33 -9.23
C THR A 911 3.01 6.36 -8.09
N THR A 912 2.27 6.83 -7.11
CA THR A 912 1.74 5.98 -6.04
C THR A 912 0.22 6.05 -6.00
N GLY A 913 -0.44 4.99 -5.54
CA GLY A 913 -1.89 4.90 -5.52
C GLY A 913 -2.55 4.76 -6.90
N THR A 914 -3.85 4.49 -6.90
CA THR A 914 -4.62 4.17 -8.11
C THR A 914 -5.83 5.10 -8.30
N GLY A 915 -6.28 5.26 -9.54
CA GLY A 915 -7.44 6.07 -9.89
C GLY A 915 -7.35 7.53 -9.43
N ASN A 916 -8.28 7.97 -8.58
CA ASN A 916 -8.32 9.34 -8.07
C ASN A 916 -7.33 9.60 -6.93
N ASN A 917 -6.83 8.53 -6.30
CA ASN A 917 -5.85 8.65 -5.24
C ASN A 917 -4.41 8.60 -5.78
N THR A 918 -4.26 8.56 -7.12
CA THR A 918 -2.94 8.58 -7.75
C THR A 918 -2.22 9.90 -7.48
N THR A 919 -0.99 9.77 -7.00
CA THR A 919 -0.04 10.84 -6.81
C THR A 919 1.07 10.68 -7.83
N VAL A 920 1.37 11.73 -8.61
CA VAL A 920 2.52 11.79 -9.51
C VAL A 920 3.65 12.54 -8.83
N TYR A 921 4.81 11.91 -8.77
CA TYR A 921 6.08 12.51 -8.40
C TYR A 921 6.94 12.64 -9.65
N THR A 922 7.06 13.86 -10.18
CA THR A 922 7.78 14.16 -11.42
C THR A 922 8.87 15.18 -11.16
N TYR A 923 10.12 14.82 -11.44
CA TYR A 923 11.29 15.64 -11.12
C TYR A 923 11.95 16.14 -12.40
N GLY A 924 12.04 17.45 -12.61
CA GLY A 924 12.43 18.04 -13.88
C GLY A 924 13.12 19.39 -13.74
N ARG A 925 13.67 19.88 -14.85
CA ARG A 925 14.20 21.25 -14.94
C ARG A 925 13.22 22.14 -15.68
N TYR A 926 12.43 22.89 -14.92
CA TYR A 926 11.39 23.77 -15.48
C TYR A 926 11.90 25.22 -15.52
N GLY A 927 12.00 25.83 -16.71
CA GLY A 927 12.43 27.23 -16.90
C GLY A 927 12.81 27.65 -18.34
N GLU A 928 12.04 28.62 -18.88
CA GLU A 928 12.18 29.47 -20.10
C GLU A 928 12.56 28.84 -21.46
N LEU A 929 11.54 28.38 -22.22
CA LEU A 929 11.11 28.88 -23.56
C LEU A 929 10.04 27.95 -24.17
N GLY A 930 8.76 28.31 -23.98
CA GLY A 930 7.62 27.79 -24.73
C GLY A 930 6.93 26.54 -24.17
N LYS A 931 5.69 26.72 -23.70
CA LYS A 931 4.61 25.75 -23.40
C LYS A 931 5.02 24.28 -23.19
N ASN A 932 4.80 23.78 -21.97
CA ASN A 932 4.54 22.37 -21.67
C ASN A 932 5.61 21.36 -22.15
N LYS A 933 6.85 21.48 -21.68
CA LYS A 933 7.89 20.46 -21.96
C LYS A 933 8.70 20.12 -20.71
N SER A 934 8.53 18.89 -20.23
CA SER A 934 9.28 18.25 -19.13
C SER A 934 10.78 18.08 -19.46
N SER A 935 11.20 18.16 -20.73
CA SER A 935 12.54 17.72 -21.15
C SER A 935 13.38 18.58 -22.12
N ALA A 936 12.97 19.73 -22.71
CA ALA A 936 13.90 20.38 -23.67
C ALA A 936 13.83 21.90 -23.93
N ARG A 937 15.04 22.49 -23.88
CA ARG A 937 15.59 23.69 -24.57
C ARG A 937 16.00 24.91 -23.71
N SER A 938 16.46 24.69 -22.49
CA SER A 938 17.49 25.58 -21.93
C SER A 938 18.87 25.19 -22.49
N THR A 939 19.65 26.17 -22.94
CA THR A 939 20.99 25.99 -23.54
C THR A 939 22.08 25.56 -22.55
N THR A 940 21.75 25.48 -21.25
CA THR A 940 22.62 24.96 -20.20
C THR A 940 22.20 23.53 -19.84
N PRO A 941 23.11 22.61 -19.43
CA PRO A 941 22.80 21.23 -19.01
C PRO A 941 22.35 21.12 -17.54
N THR A 942 22.39 22.23 -16.79
CA THR A 942 21.98 22.34 -15.39
C THR A 942 20.86 23.36 -15.17
N GLY A 943 20.14 23.30 -14.06
CA GLY A 943 19.13 24.27 -13.63
C GLY A 943 18.46 23.85 -12.33
N GLU A 944 17.35 24.49 -11.96
CA GLU A 944 16.63 24.13 -10.74
C GLU A 944 16.02 22.73 -10.86
N GLY A 945 16.33 21.85 -9.89
CA GLY A 945 15.79 20.51 -9.74
C GLY A 945 14.44 20.56 -9.09
N VAL A 946 13.40 20.67 -9.90
CA VAL A 946 12.05 20.82 -9.41
C VAL A 946 11.39 19.44 -9.30
N LEU A 947 11.16 18.97 -8.08
CA LEU A 947 10.23 17.88 -7.83
C LEU A 947 8.83 18.44 -7.75
N ILE A 948 7.94 17.84 -8.52
CA ILE A 948 6.54 18.21 -8.60
C ILE A 948 5.72 17.03 -8.09
N LYS A 949 4.87 17.27 -7.09
CA LYS A 949 3.94 16.31 -6.48
C LYS A 949 2.53 16.67 -6.88
N LEU A 950 2.00 16.04 -7.91
CA LEU A 950 0.62 16.22 -8.36
C LEU A 950 -0.24 15.13 -7.70
N THR A 951 -1.45 15.45 -7.29
CA THR A 951 -2.41 14.47 -6.73
C THR A 951 -3.74 14.62 -7.45
N GLY A 952 -4.58 13.57 -7.39
CA GLY A 952 -5.91 13.63 -7.96
C GLY A 952 -5.88 13.95 -9.45
N ASP A 953 -6.62 14.96 -9.88
CA ASP A 953 -6.81 15.19 -11.31
C ASP A 953 -5.65 15.93 -12.01
N GLU A 954 -4.80 16.63 -11.26
CA GLU A 954 -3.56 17.17 -11.80
C GLU A 954 -2.59 16.03 -12.15
N ALA A 955 -2.52 15.00 -11.29
CA ALA A 955 -1.75 13.80 -11.56
C ALA A 955 -2.26 13.10 -12.82
N LYS A 956 -3.58 12.94 -12.94
CA LYS A 956 -4.22 12.35 -14.11
C LYS A 956 -3.99 13.12 -15.39
N SER A 957 -4.21 14.44 -15.37
CA SER A 957 -4.03 15.31 -16.55
C SER A 957 -2.57 15.30 -17.01
N PHE A 958 -1.63 15.26 -16.06
CA PHE A 958 -0.22 15.12 -16.36
C PHE A 958 0.10 13.76 -17.00
N ILE A 959 -0.40 12.66 -16.43
CA ILE A 959 -0.23 11.31 -16.97
C ILE A 959 -0.84 11.21 -18.36
N GLN A 960 -2.04 11.75 -18.58
CA GLN A 960 -2.68 11.78 -19.90
C GLN A 960 -1.84 12.54 -20.92
N ASP A 961 -1.38 13.76 -20.63
CA ASP A 961 -0.52 14.49 -21.55
C ASP A 961 0.79 13.73 -21.85
N GLN A 962 1.38 13.07 -20.84
CA GLN A 962 2.63 12.33 -21.05
C GLN A 962 2.42 11.08 -21.89
N ILE A 963 1.34 10.34 -21.67
CA ILE A 963 0.99 9.15 -22.46
C ILE A 963 0.66 9.53 -23.90
N THR A 964 -0.21 10.51 -24.06
CA THR A 964 -0.87 10.82 -25.31
C THR A 964 0.01 11.68 -26.22
N ASN A 965 0.62 12.75 -25.67
CA ASN A 965 1.47 13.66 -26.46
C ASN A 965 2.96 13.33 -26.41
N LYS A 966 3.44 12.50 -25.46
CA LYS A 966 4.87 12.12 -25.31
C LYS A 966 5.13 10.62 -25.43
N GLY A 967 4.09 9.82 -25.65
CA GLY A 967 4.20 8.37 -25.79
C GLY A 967 4.71 7.69 -24.52
N ALA A 968 4.39 8.20 -23.32
CA ALA A 968 4.85 7.60 -22.07
C ALA A 968 4.33 6.17 -21.88
N VAL A 969 5.23 5.31 -21.40
CA VAL A 969 5.00 3.90 -21.11
C VAL A 969 5.17 3.73 -19.61
N ALA A 970 4.17 3.16 -18.92
CA ALA A 970 4.30 2.88 -17.49
C ALA A 970 4.80 1.48 -17.22
N PHE A 971 5.46 1.34 -16.08
CA PHE A 971 5.97 0.11 -15.53
C PHE A 971 5.61 0.09 -14.04
N GLU A 972 4.84 -0.88 -13.60
CA GLU A 972 4.45 -1.10 -12.22
C GLU A 972 5.44 -1.97 -11.48
N PHE A 973 5.63 -1.80 -10.17
CA PHE A 973 6.54 -2.64 -9.40
C PHE A 973 5.83 -3.56 -8.43
N THR A 974 6.10 -4.86 -8.55
CA THR A 974 5.40 -5.93 -7.83
C THR A 974 6.02 -6.32 -6.48
N LYS A 975 7.04 -5.59 -6.03
CA LYS A 975 7.65 -5.74 -4.68
C LYS A 975 7.96 -4.39 -4.04
N GLY A 976 7.06 -3.41 -4.20
CA GLY A 976 7.22 -2.05 -3.69
C GLY A 976 6.11 -1.66 -2.71
N SER A 977 6.37 -0.64 -1.88
CA SER A 977 5.36 -0.02 -1.02
C SER A 977 5.04 1.39 -1.51
N ASP A 978 3.78 1.64 -1.84
CA ASP A 978 3.25 2.98 -2.17
C ASP A 978 3.53 3.99 -1.06
N GLU A 979 3.39 3.56 0.19
CA GLU A 979 3.68 4.39 1.36
C GLU A 979 5.17 4.72 1.46
N ALA A 980 6.07 3.77 1.22
CA ALA A 980 7.50 4.00 1.30
C ALA A 980 8.04 4.84 0.12
N VAL A 981 7.51 4.63 -1.09
CA VAL A 981 7.79 5.49 -2.26
C VAL A 981 7.28 6.92 -1.98
N SER A 982 6.04 7.05 -1.50
CA SER A 982 5.45 8.36 -1.16
C SER A 982 6.26 9.02 -0.06
N LYS A 983 6.66 8.29 0.98
CA LYS A 983 7.50 8.81 2.07
C LYS A 983 8.89 9.24 1.59
N HIS A 984 9.47 8.57 0.60
CA HIS A 984 10.72 9.01 -0.02
C HIS A 984 10.54 10.33 -0.78
N PHE A 985 9.58 10.39 -1.70
CA PHE A 985 9.38 11.58 -2.52
C PHE A 985 8.80 12.74 -1.74
N ASP A 986 7.88 12.50 -0.81
CA ASP A 986 7.40 13.50 0.15
C ASP A 986 8.54 13.95 1.04
N GLY A 987 9.40 13.04 1.49
CA GLY A 987 10.62 13.37 2.22
C GLY A 987 11.54 14.31 1.45
N LYS A 988 11.67 14.13 0.12
CA LYS A 988 12.44 15.02 -0.77
C LYS A 988 11.69 16.31 -1.10
N PHE A 989 10.40 16.24 -1.39
CA PHE A 989 9.54 17.37 -1.72
C PHE A 989 9.46 18.33 -0.54
N ASP A 990 9.24 17.79 0.66
CA ASP A 990 9.21 18.49 1.94
C ASP A 990 10.60 18.79 2.50
N SER A 991 11.68 18.39 1.81
CA SER A 991 13.06 18.82 2.14
C SER A 991 13.40 20.19 1.57
N SER A 992 12.62 20.69 0.60
CA SER A 992 12.82 22.00 0.02
C SER A 992 11.55 22.81 -0.08
N ASN A 993 11.69 24.06 0.32
CA ASN A 993 10.63 25.05 0.28
C ASN A 993 10.87 26.13 -0.76
N LYS A 994 11.94 25.98 -1.56
CA LYS A 994 12.30 26.86 -2.65
C LYS A 994 11.36 26.55 -3.82
N THR A 995 10.56 27.52 -4.24
CA THR A 995 9.70 27.37 -5.42
C THR A 995 10.50 27.66 -6.69
N PRO A 996 10.11 27.09 -7.85
CA PRO A 996 10.79 27.36 -9.12
C PRO A 996 10.84 28.85 -9.39
N ALA A 997 12.01 29.36 -9.75
CA ALA A 997 12.23 30.78 -10.00
C ALA A 997 11.65 31.22 -11.36
N LYS A 998 11.43 30.28 -12.30
CA LYS A 998 10.97 30.51 -13.68
C LYS A 998 10.11 29.34 -14.21
N GLY A 999 9.15 29.59 -15.12
CA GLY A 999 8.31 28.55 -15.75
C GLY A 999 6.86 28.45 -15.22
N ASP A 1000 6.11 27.44 -15.67
CA ASP A 1000 4.66 27.30 -15.41
C ASP A 1000 4.31 26.86 -13.98
N TYR A 1001 5.32 26.42 -13.22
CA TYR A 1001 5.21 25.98 -11.83
C TYR A 1001 5.79 26.99 -10.83
N VAL A 1002 6.07 28.23 -11.28
CA VAL A 1002 6.51 29.33 -10.40
C VAL A 1002 5.44 29.62 -9.36
N GLY A 1003 5.82 29.57 -8.09
CA GLY A 1003 4.91 29.79 -6.97
C GLY A 1003 3.86 28.70 -6.81
N LYS A 1004 3.90 27.64 -7.61
CA LYS A 1004 3.04 26.48 -7.42
C LYS A 1004 3.58 25.61 -6.30
N GLU A 1005 2.62 24.94 -5.72
CA GLU A 1005 2.63 24.48 -4.37
C GLU A 1005 3.04 23.03 -4.29
N ASN A 1006 2.49 22.31 -5.26
CA ASN A 1006 2.87 21.03 -5.81
C ASN A 1006 4.24 21.04 -6.52
N ALA A 1007 5.06 22.09 -6.48
CA ALA A 1007 6.38 22.14 -7.13
C ALA A 1007 7.47 22.78 -6.25
N LYS A 1008 8.53 22.03 -5.96
CA LYS A 1008 9.65 22.47 -5.11
C LYS A 1008 10.98 22.21 -5.78
N VAL A 1009 11.88 23.17 -5.75
CA VAL A 1009 13.28 23.05 -6.16
C VAL A 1009 14.03 22.28 -5.09
N ILE A 1010 13.99 20.95 -5.14
CA ILE A 1010 14.57 20.07 -4.12
C ILE A 1010 16.10 20.02 -4.15
N ASP A 1011 16.69 20.38 -5.28
CA ASP A 1011 18.14 20.41 -5.52
C ASP A 1011 18.45 21.09 -6.88
N THR A 1012 19.58 20.75 -7.51
CA THR A 1012 19.95 21.20 -8.86
C THR A 1012 19.73 20.06 -9.85
N TYR A 1013 18.89 20.30 -10.86
CA TYR A 1013 18.73 19.41 -12.00
C TYR A 1013 19.98 19.49 -12.87
N ASN A 1014 20.52 18.34 -13.24
CA ASN A 1014 21.55 18.19 -14.26
C ASN A 1014 21.17 17.02 -15.16
N VAL A 1015 21.00 17.31 -16.45
CA VAL A 1015 20.57 16.35 -17.48
C VAL A 1015 21.43 15.09 -17.52
N LEU A 1016 22.70 15.12 -17.08
CA LEU A 1016 23.61 13.98 -17.10
C LEU A 1016 23.72 13.22 -15.76
N THR A 1017 23.27 13.81 -14.64
CA THR A 1017 23.77 13.41 -13.30
C THR A 1017 22.75 13.36 -12.18
N ASN A 1018 21.82 14.33 -12.13
CA ASN A 1018 20.74 14.40 -11.16
C ASN A 1018 19.51 14.89 -11.92
N ASN A 1019 18.78 13.96 -12.49
CA ASN A 1019 17.70 14.23 -13.43
C ASN A 1019 16.46 13.41 -13.09
N CYS A 1020 15.43 13.55 -13.92
CA CYS A 1020 14.17 12.84 -13.78
C CYS A 1020 14.33 11.33 -13.56
N VAL A 1021 15.35 10.74 -14.18
CA VAL A 1021 15.63 9.31 -14.15
C VAL A 1021 16.25 8.90 -12.83
N THR A 1022 17.32 9.57 -12.40
CA THR A 1022 18.01 9.23 -11.15
C THR A 1022 17.09 9.42 -9.95
N THR A 1023 16.32 10.51 -9.93
CA THR A 1023 15.40 10.81 -8.82
C THR A 1023 14.21 9.84 -8.78
N SER A 1024 13.70 9.43 -9.95
CA SER A 1024 12.63 8.44 -10.04
C SER A 1024 13.10 7.04 -9.61
N VAL A 1025 14.29 6.63 -10.06
CA VAL A 1025 14.89 5.34 -9.68
C VAL A 1025 15.16 5.27 -8.18
N GLU A 1026 15.71 6.33 -7.56
CA GLU A 1026 15.97 6.38 -6.12
C GLU A 1026 14.70 6.23 -5.27
N GLY A 1027 13.59 6.86 -5.69
CA GLY A 1027 12.34 6.78 -4.94
C GLY A 1027 11.64 5.43 -5.07
N VAL A 1028 11.69 4.81 -6.25
CA VAL A 1028 11.25 3.42 -6.42
C VAL A 1028 12.10 2.47 -5.60
N GLN A 1029 13.44 2.58 -5.67
CA GLN A 1029 14.36 1.72 -4.93
C GLN A 1029 14.18 1.83 -3.41
N SER A 1030 13.78 3.01 -2.93
CA SER A 1030 13.46 3.24 -1.51
C SER A 1030 12.16 2.55 -1.09
N GLY A 1031 11.16 2.48 -1.97
CA GLY A 1031 9.91 1.79 -1.70
C GLY A 1031 9.95 0.28 -1.89
N SER A 1032 10.87 -0.22 -2.71
CA SER A 1032 11.12 -1.65 -2.93
C SER A 1032 12.24 -2.22 -2.07
N LYS A 1033 12.72 -1.48 -1.05
CA LYS A 1033 13.83 -1.84 -0.16
C LYS A 1033 15.11 -2.35 -0.87
N GLN A 1034 15.40 -1.84 -2.07
CA GLN A 1034 16.54 -2.23 -2.94
C GLN A 1034 16.47 -3.64 -3.58
N ASP A 1035 15.35 -4.37 -3.51
CA ASP A 1035 15.15 -5.66 -4.20
C ASP A 1035 15.03 -5.51 -5.75
N LEU A 1036 15.14 -4.28 -6.25
CA LEU A 1036 14.91 -3.88 -7.64
C LEU A 1036 16.17 -3.24 -8.23
N LYS A 1037 16.88 -4.01 -9.07
CA LYS A 1037 18.19 -3.64 -9.61
C LYS A 1037 18.06 -2.76 -10.86
N LEU A 1038 17.54 -1.55 -10.68
CA LEU A 1038 17.53 -0.52 -11.73
C LEU A 1038 18.91 0.12 -11.91
N GLY A 1039 19.84 -0.01 -10.96
CA GLY A 1039 21.20 0.52 -11.07
C GLY A 1039 21.24 2.05 -11.26
N ASN A 1040 22.40 2.59 -11.66
CA ASN A 1040 22.61 4.03 -11.82
C ASN A 1040 22.32 4.52 -13.24
N LEU A 1041 21.08 4.29 -13.66
CA LEU A 1041 20.59 4.72 -14.96
C LEU A 1041 20.29 6.22 -14.91
N LYS A 1042 20.74 6.94 -15.94
CA LYS A 1042 20.69 8.42 -16.00
C LYS A 1042 20.00 8.92 -17.26
N GLY A 1043 19.44 8.02 -18.07
CA GLY A 1043 18.81 8.35 -19.34
C GLY A 1043 17.42 7.69 -19.43
N PRO A 1044 16.37 8.41 -19.87
CA PRO A 1044 15.01 7.88 -19.92
C PRO A 1044 14.92 6.62 -20.79
N MET A 1045 15.61 6.62 -21.94
CA MET A 1045 15.74 5.44 -22.81
C MET A 1045 16.47 4.28 -22.13
N ALA A 1046 17.50 4.54 -21.31
CA ALA A 1046 18.22 3.49 -20.61
C ALA A 1046 17.39 2.86 -19.48
N VAL A 1047 16.60 3.66 -18.76
CA VAL A 1047 15.59 3.15 -17.81
C VAL A 1047 14.50 2.40 -18.52
N ARG A 1048 13.98 2.91 -19.64
CA ARG A 1048 13.02 2.19 -20.46
C ARG A 1048 13.59 0.86 -20.95
N ASP A 1049 14.82 0.82 -21.44
CA ASP A 1049 15.41 -0.40 -21.98
C ASP A 1049 15.63 -1.43 -20.87
N VAL A 1050 16.06 -1.01 -19.67
CA VAL A 1050 16.18 -1.90 -18.51
C VAL A 1050 14.81 -2.34 -17.97
N LEU A 1051 13.83 -1.44 -17.88
CA LEU A 1051 12.47 -1.74 -17.42
C LEU A 1051 11.67 -2.51 -18.47
N ASN A 1052 11.90 -2.30 -19.77
CA ASN A 1052 11.38 -3.14 -20.84
C ASN A 1052 12.00 -4.51 -20.68
N VAL A 1053 13.33 -4.65 -20.61
CA VAL A 1053 13.99 -5.95 -20.39
C VAL A 1053 13.52 -6.64 -19.09
N GLN A 1054 13.31 -5.91 -18.01
CA GLN A 1054 12.81 -6.43 -16.72
C GLN A 1054 11.31 -6.72 -16.75
N SER A 1055 10.45 -5.83 -17.24
CA SER A 1055 9.03 -6.18 -17.48
C SER A 1055 8.87 -7.27 -18.55
N GLU A 1056 9.91 -7.40 -19.35
CA GLU A 1056 10.11 -8.47 -20.30
C GLU A 1056 10.60 -9.77 -19.62
N GLN A 1057 11.01 -9.72 -18.36
CA GLN A 1057 11.25 -10.85 -17.47
C GLN A 1057 10.00 -11.15 -16.64
N ARG A 1058 9.79 -12.40 -16.22
CA ARG A 1058 8.53 -12.83 -15.55
C ARG A 1058 8.64 -12.97 -14.06
N GLU A 1059 9.84 -13.09 -13.54
CA GLU A 1059 10.13 -13.00 -12.11
C GLU A 1059 10.54 -11.58 -11.69
N SER A 1060 10.57 -10.66 -12.66
CA SER A 1060 10.91 -9.27 -12.43
C SER A 1060 9.87 -8.62 -11.54
N ASN A 1061 10.37 -7.80 -10.62
CA ASN A 1061 9.53 -6.97 -9.78
C ASN A 1061 8.93 -5.78 -10.56
N VAL A 1062 8.82 -5.85 -11.88
CA VAL A 1062 8.42 -4.79 -12.82
C VAL A 1062 7.44 -5.36 -13.86
N ILE A 1063 6.30 -4.72 -14.07
CA ILE A 1063 5.31 -5.05 -15.11
C ILE A 1063 5.06 -3.82 -15.97
N LYS A 1064 5.20 -3.91 -17.29
CA LYS A 1064 4.82 -2.80 -18.19
C LYS A 1064 3.30 -2.73 -18.28
N ILE A 1065 2.73 -1.58 -17.94
CA ILE A 1065 1.29 -1.35 -17.99
C ILE A 1065 0.94 -0.78 -19.38
N PRO A 1066 0.01 -1.42 -20.12
CA PRO A 1066 -0.53 -0.89 -21.36
C PRO A 1066 -1.15 0.49 -21.17
N THR A 1067 -0.93 1.37 -22.14
CA THR A 1067 -1.49 2.72 -22.16
C THR A 1067 -3.00 2.75 -21.92
N GLU A 1068 -3.74 1.83 -22.56
CA GLU A 1068 -5.20 1.74 -22.42
C GLU A 1068 -5.64 1.32 -21.01
N GLU A 1069 -4.84 0.52 -20.31
CA GLU A 1069 -5.09 0.12 -18.93
C GLU A 1069 -4.88 1.30 -17.97
N ILE A 1070 -3.84 2.10 -18.20
CA ILE A 1070 -3.59 3.32 -17.43
C ILE A 1070 -4.71 4.33 -17.63
N LYS A 1071 -5.12 4.56 -18.90
CA LYS A 1071 -6.23 5.45 -19.23
C LYS A 1071 -7.52 4.98 -18.57
N LYS A 1072 -7.81 3.67 -18.62
CA LYS A 1072 -8.97 3.07 -17.97
C LYS A 1072 -8.97 3.24 -16.45
N GLU A 1073 -7.84 3.00 -15.79
CA GLU A 1073 -7.75 3.09 -14.33
C GLU A 1073 -7.84 4.53 -13.83
N LEU A 1074 -7.11 5.44 -14.48
CA LEU A 1074 -7.07 6.85 -14.12
C LEU A 1074 -8.26 7.63 -14.67
N LYS A 1075 -9.08 6.98 -15.51
CA LYS A 1075 -10.23 7.58 -16.19
C LYS A 1075 -9.80 8.75 -17.08
N LEU A 1076 -8.77 8.53 -17.88
CA LEU A 1076 -8.25 9.49 -18.82
C LEU A 1076 -8.90 9.27 -20.20
N PRO A 1077 -9.09 10.33 -21.01
CA PRO A 1077 -9.67 10.22 -22.34
C PRO A 1077 -8.85 9.29 -23.26
N ASN A 1078 -9.50 8.43 -24.04
CA ASN A 1078 -8.89 7.70 -25.14
C ASN A 1078 -8.86 8.64 -26.35
N GLU A 1079 -7.70 8.68 -27.02
CA GLU A 1079 -7.46 9.70 -28.04
C GLU A 1079 -8.12 9.37 -29.37
#